data_AF-A0A4Z2C924-F1
#
_entry.id   AF-A0A4Z2C924-F1
#
_cell.length_a   1.000
_cell.length_b   1.000
_cell.length_c   1.000
_cell.angle_alpha   90.00
_cell.angle_beta   90.00
_cell.angle_gamma   90.00
#
_symmetry.space_group_name_H-M   'P 1'
#
loop_
_entity.id
_entity.type
_entity.pdbx_description
1 polymer ?
#
loop_
_entity_poly.entity_id
_entity_poly.type
_entity_poly.pdbx_seq_one_letter_code
_entity_poly.pdbx_strand_id
1 'polypeptide(L)'
;MESKKSSELLDLLDLNPNIGQKTLVITRSALEVEEVFKALSSKSAFCLMVHETLTHRFDCVMEQWREDIGPSTHIILVTSTECLKSLSIRDATSIIHYDFPASPKVFGQRLFCMADNFRNLSEQAPLQALAVVCPAPVQSVLFISERSTSHSVGILRYLERTCAQLPPQLLSFVQGVLAAREEQKMDRPLCSYLKTIGVCRDSSGCPDRHRLIYHLDQPLLPTTGLIEVQPLYVKTASVFYGRIIRKECHDDFQSMVTDLTSHYAEKKLAARQVKEGGLYVVQEATEFHRVKILSVSDRSDRLFSSNVVWFIDVGKTEEVKSYQLLELPQRYHSVPSQAVEMIVCGVRPADSEKDWHPKVTRAIREKIQGVPHQARVVFTLGRTVFLDPMVCVAHIPGMRTVINEYNVHTEILNTGMAVKNPDHLDLLRALCQEMGHMSGSGEAAVSLGARIQAEETVLGDCSYSEPLGLGSPVTQALLPVEPAGRDAVAYPAAICEESSLIISRTSEDGRLYSSTSQPTAIHLCEDGSRLLSKGSAHQEPTRSFHPQVRWYQTRDFVMVTVKLLNPEDQSCHFYPDRVVYSGRANGRKYWADLELQASIHAESCCWEMSCNEPVLKLVKQKQGYWERFSRNKNIFVSYDTQHFEKEEAIALNGRWFVEETGEDNWYMNSDSTSESD
;
A
#
# COMPACT_ATOMS: atom_id res chain seq x y z
N MET A 1 20.89 23.14 -23.53
CA MET A 1 21.05 21.71 -23.16
C MET A 1 20.55 20.80 -24.29
N GLU A 2 19.53 21.24 -25.00
CA GLU A 2 18.79 20.59 -26.07
C GLU A 2 19.73 20.05 -27.17
N SER A 3 20.76 20.81 -27.57
CA SER A 3 21.81 20.34 -28.50
C SER A 3 22.54 19.06 -28.05
N LYS A 4 22.72 18.84 -26.74
CA LYS A 4 23.32 17.61 -26.21
C LYS A 4 22.32 16.46 -26.22
N LYS A 5 21.05 16.69 -25.85
CA LYS A 5 19.98 15.70 -26.02
C LYS A 5 19.88 15.24 -27.48
N SER A 6 19.94 16.16 -28.44
CA SER A 6 19.85 15.83 -29.86
C SER A 6 21.04 15.01 -30.34
N SER A 7 22.26 15.23 -29.84
CA SER A 7 23.38 14.31 -30.10
C SER A 7 23.11 12.94 -29.49
N GLU A 8 22.79 12.86 -28.20
CA GLU A 8 22.52 11.60 -27.49
C GLU A 8 21.38 10.80 -28.13
N LEU A 9 20.35 11.46 -28.67
CA LEU A 9 19.30 10.86 -29.50
C LEU A 9 19.87 10.29 -30.81
N LEU A 10 20.64 11.09 -31.54
CA LEU A 10 21.20 10.72 -32.85
C LEU A 10 22.33 9.67 -32.76
N ASP A 11 22.89 9.46 -31.59
CA ASP A 11 23.95 8.47 -31.33
C ASP A 11 23.39 7.18 -30.70
N LEU A 12 22.11 7.20 -30.27
CA LEU A 12 21.31 6.06 -29.79
C LEU A 12 20.60 5.30 -30.92
N LEU A 13 20.34 5.96 -32.05
CA LEU A 13 19.58 5.42 -33.18
C LEU A 13 20.47 4.65 -34.15
N ASP A 14 20.31 3.32 -34.22
CA ASP A 14 20.84 2.51 -35.30
C ASP A 14 20.00 2.70 -36.57
N LEU A 15 20.58 3.40 -37.56
CA LEU A 15 19.92 3.69 -38.84
C LEU A 15 20.00 2.55 -39.86
N ASN A 16 20.71 1.44 -39.57
CA ASN A 16 20.81 0.26 -40.44
C ASN A 16 20.53 -1.05 -39.67
N PRO A 17 19.37 -1.18 -39.00
CA PRO A 17 19.15 -2.28 -38.07
C PRO A 17 18.99 -3.63 -38.79
N ASN A 18 19.59 -4.67 -38.24
CA ASN A 18 19.57 -6.04 -38.79
C ASN A 18 18.15 -6.65 -38.89
N ILE A 19 17.19 -6.08 -38.15
CA ILE A 19 15.77 -6.42 -38.15
C ILE A 19 15.01 -5.09 -38.32
N GLY A 20 13.88 -5.08 -39.03
CA GLY A 20 13.08 -3.87 -39.19
C GLY A 20 12.71 -3.23 -37.85
N GLN A 21 12.74 -1.89 -37.78
CA GLN A 21 12.51 -1.15 -36.54
C GLN A 21 11.49 -0.03 -36.73
N LYS A 22 10.56 0.11 -35.78
CA LYS A 22 9.62 1.24 -35.67
C LYS A 22 9.93 1.99 -34.37
N THR A 23 10.60 3.14 -34.45
CA THR A 23 10.91 3.99 -33.31
C THR A 23 9.93 5.14 -33.19
N LEU A 24 9.33 5.31 -32.01
CA LEU A 24 8.46 6.45 -31.68
C LEU A 24 9.20 7.41 -30.73
N VAL A 25 9.51 8.62 -31.19
CA VAL A 25 10.21 9.66 -30.42
C VAL A 25 9.17 10.67 -29.90
N ILE A 26 9.08 10.81 -28.58
CA ILE A 26 7.96 11.52 -27.93
C ILE A 26 8.45 12.75 -27.14
N THR A 27 8.06 13.93 -27.61
CA THR A 27 8.40 15.25 -27.04
C THR A 27 7.27 15.80 -26.16
N ARG A 28 7.46 17.02 -25.62
CA ARG A 28 6.41 17.77 -24.91
C ARG A 28 5.60 18.69 -25.83
N SER A 29 6.19 19.27 -26.87
CA SER A 29 5.59 20.32 -27.71
C SER A 29 5.86 20.14 -29.21
N ALA A 30 5.02 20.75 -30.06
CA ALA A 30 5.24 20.89 -31.50
C ALA A 30 6.61 21.45 -31.89
N LEU A 31 7.14 22.44 -31.15
CA LEU A 31 8.45 23.05 -31.44
C LEU A 31 9.58 22.02 -31.29
N GLU A 32 9.55 21.21 -30.24
CA GLU A 32 10.50 20.12 -30.03
C GLU A 32 10.32 19.01 -31.10
N VAL A 33 9.09 18.75 -31.58
CA VAL A 33 8.87 17.82 -32.71
C VAL A 33 9.58 18.33 -33.97
N GLU A 34 9.42 19.61 -34.31
CA GLU A 34 10.09 20.23 -35.44
C GLU A 34 11.63 20.21 -35.32
N GLU A 35 12.18 20.54 -34.14
CA GLU A 35 13.63 20.54 -33.91
C GLU A 35 14.23 19.13 -34.02
N VAL A 36 13.59 18.14 -33.39
CA VAL A 36 14.01 16.74 -33.46
C VAL A 36 13.89 16.19 -34.88
N PHE A 37 12.83 16.52 -35.62
CA PHE A 37 12.66 16.13 -37.02
C PHE A 37 13.76 16.74 -37.92
N LYS A 38 14.10 18.02 -37.73
CA LYS A 38 15.21 18.68 -38.45
C LYS A 38 16.55 18.02 -38.12
N ALA A 39 16.79 17.65 -36.86
CA ALA A 39 17.99 16.94 -36.43
C ALA A 39 18.10 15.54 -37.08
N LEU A 40 17.03 14.75 -37.09
CA LEU A 40 16.97 13.42 -37.73
C LEU A 40 17.20 13.49 -39.24
N SER A 41 16.51 14.44 -39.90
CA SER A 41 16.68 14.72 -41.33
C SER A 41 18.14 15.04 -41.69
N SER A 42 18.90 15.67 -40.78
CA SER A 42 20.30 16.02 -41.02
C SER A 42 21.28 14.83 -41.02
N LYS A 43 20.94 13.70 -40.37
CA LYS A 43 21.65 12.41 -40.50
C LYS A 43 21.08 11.52 -41.63
N SER A 44 20.23 12.06 -42.52
CA SER A 44 19.53 11.35 -43.60
C SER A 44 18.63 10.20 -43.12
N ALA A 45 18.14 10.25 -41.87
CA ALA A 45 17.25 9.23 -41.32
C ALA A 45 15.84 9.33 -41.94
N PHE A 46 15.24 8.20 -42.31
CA PHE A 46 13.83 8.17 -42.73
C PHE A 46 12.92 8.44 -41.53
N CYS A 47 12.38 9.65 -41.48
CA CYS A 47 11.58 10.10 -40.36
C CYS A 47 10.28 10.79 -40.79
N LEU A 48 9.28 10.67 -39.92
CA LEU A 48 7.93 11.21 -40.03
C LEU A 48 7.71 12.16 -38.85
N MET A 49 6.86 13.18 -39.00
CA MET A 49 6.54 14.12 -37.92
C MET A 49 5.04 14.40 -37.81
N VAL A 50 4.52 14.43 -36.58
CA VAL A 50 3.12 14.70 -36.26
C VAL A 50 2.99 15.48 -34.96
N HIS A 51 2.27 16.60 -34.97
CA HIS A 51 1.92 17.36 -33.77
C HIS A 51 0.53 18.00 -33.90
N GLU A 52 0.07 18.63 -32.82
CA GLU A 52 -1.28 19.18 -32.61
C GLU A 52 -1.78 20.15 -33.70
N THR A 53 -0.89 20.79 -34.46
CA THR A 53 -1.25 21.68 -35.59
C THR A 53 -1.19 21.01 -36.97
N LEU A 54 -0.73 19.76 -37.06
CA LEU A 54 -0.65 18.96 -38.30
C LEU A 54 -1.68 17.81 -38.33
N THR A 55 -2.83 17.99 -37.69
CA THR A 55 -3.94 17.01 -37.67
C THR A 55 -4.35 16.51 -39.06
N HIS A 56 -4.35 17.40 -40.06
CA HIS A 56 -4.63 17.07 -41.46
C HIS A 56 -3.62 16.12 -42.14
N ARG A 57 -2.50 15.77 -41.48
CA ARG A 57 -1.51 14.80 -41.98
C ARG A 57 -1.55 13.44 -41.28
N PHE A 58 -2.42 13.26 -40.28
CA PHE A 58 -2.42 12.05 -39.45
C PHE A 58 -2.63 10.78 -40.30
N ASP A 59 -3.60 10.79 -41.21
CA ASP A 59 -3.92 9.63 -42.05
C ASP A 59 -2.73 9.22 -42.93
N CYS A 60 -2.16 10.16 -43.68
CA CYS A 60 -1.00 9.94 -44.55
C CYS A 60 0.25 9.45 -43.79
N VAL A 61 0.48 9.94 -42.56
CA VAL A 61 1.57 9.44 -41.71
C VAL A 61 1.25 8.06 -41.14
N MET A 62 -0.01 7.78 -40.79
CA MET A 62 -0.42 6.47 -40.28
C MET A 62 -0.48 5.39 -41.36
N GLU A 63 -0.72 5.74 -42.63
CA GLU A 63 -0.49 4.86 -43.78
C GLU A 63 1.00 4.46 -43.82
N GLN A 64 1.91 5.44 -43.86
CA GLN A 64 3.36 5.19 -43.91
C GLN A 64 3.92 4.47 -42.67
N TRP A 65 3.31 4.65 -41.50
CA TRP A 65 3.66 3.89 -40.30
C TRP A 65 3.17 2.43 -40.34
N ARG A 66 2.06 2.15 -41.03
CA ARG A 66 1.45 0.81 -41.10
C ARG A 66 2.13 -0.14 -42.08
N GLU A 67 2.96 0.38 -42.99
CA GLU A 67 3.76 -0.43 -43.93
C GLU A 67 4.60 -1.51 -43.23
N ASP A 68 4.80 -2.62 -43.93
CA ASP A 68 5.59 -3.76 -43.46
C ASP A 68 7.09 -3.47 -43.53
N ILE A 69 7.76 -3.55 -42.37
CA ILE A 69 9.19 -3.23 -42.22
C ILE A 69 10.09 -4.46 -42.41
N GLY A 70 10.83 -4.48 -43.51
CA GLY A 70 11.88 -5.47 -43.76
C GLY A 70 13.18 -5.22 -42.97
N PRO A 71 14.16 -6.15 -43.04
CA PRO A 71 15.53 -5.90 -42.57
C PRO A 71 16.12 -4.61 -43.16
N SER A 72 17.04 -3.95 -42.46
CA SER A 72 17.60 -2.62 -42.82
C SER A 72 16.59 -1.47 -42.96
N THR A 73 15.32 -1.68 -42.62
CA THR A 73 14.28 -0.63 -42.67
C THR A 73 14.05 -0.05 -41.28
N HIS A 74 14.30 1.26 -41.11
CA HIS A 74 14.02 2.00 -39.89
C HIS A 74 13.00 3.09 -40.16
N ILE A 75 11.82 3.00 -39.52
CA ILE A 75 10.81 4.07 -39.51
C ILE A 75 10.89 4.78 -38.18
N ILE A 76 11.13 6.10 -38.21
CA ILE A 76 11.15 6.96 -37.03
C ILE A 76 9.97 7.93 -37.09
N LEU A 77 9.06 7.90 -36.12
CA LEU A 77 8.00 8.90 -35.98
C LEU A 77 8.29 9.82 -34.79
N VAL A 78 8.38 11.12 -35.04
CA VAL A 78 8.49 12.16 -34.01
C VAL A 78 7.11 12.72 -33.72
N THR A 79 6.68 12.71 -32.46
CA THR A 79 5.35 13.24 -32.09
C THR A 79 5.26 13.86 -30.71
N SER A 80 4.29 14.76 -30.53
CA SER A 80 3.96 15.32 -29.22
C SER A 80 3.10 14.35 -28.40
N THR A 81 3.06 14.56 -27.08
CA THR A 81 2.38 13.64 -26.17
C THR A 81 0.86 13.57 -26.38
N GLU A 82 0.22 14.66 -26.83
CA GLU A 82 -1.24 14.68 -26.99
C GLU A 82 -1.74 13.92 -28.23
N CYS A 83 -0.95 13.85 -29.31
CA CYS A 83 -1.32 13.16 -30.54
C CYS A 83 -1.44 11.63 -30.37
N LEU A 84 -0.77 11.04 -29.38
CA LEU A 84 -0.70 9.59 -29.16
C LEU A 84 -2.07 8.91 -29.08
N LYS A 85 -3.06 9.58 -28.47
CA LYS A 85 -4.44 9.08 -28.31
C LYS A 85 -5.12 8.86 -29.66
N SER A 86 -4.87 9.77 -30.62
CA SER A 86 -5.48 9.75 -31.95
C SER A 86 -4.74 8.81 -32.90
N LEU A 87 -3.41 8.79 -32.84
CA LEU A 87 -2.57 7.94 -33.68
C LEU A 87 -2.79 6.44 -33.44
N SER A 88 -3.18 6.04 -32.22
CA SER A 88 -3.52 4.65 -31.86
C SER A 88 -2.42 3.61 -32.18
N ILE A 89 -1.16 4.03 -32.12
CA ILE A 89 0.03 3.18 -32.34
C ILE A 89 0.14 2.15 -31.21
N ARG A 90 0.56 0.93 -31.56
CA ARG A 90 0.69 -0.23 -30.65
C ARG A 90 1.89 -1.14 -30.96
N ASP A 91 2.43 -1.02 -32.18
CA ASP A 91 3.42 -1.86 -32.83
C ASP A 91 4.84 -1.26 -32.81
N ALA A 92 5.08 -0.17 -32.08
CA ALA A 92 6.41 0.41 -31.95
C ALA A 92 7.36 -0.61 -31.27
N THR A 93 8.55 -0.81 -31.84
CA THR A 93 9.57 -1.70 -31.27
C THR A 93 10.56 -0.95 -30.37
N SER A 94 10.68 0.38 -30.53
CA SER A 94 11.42 1.25 -29.63
C SER A 94 10.65 2.54 -29.35
N ILE A 95 10.66 3.00 -28.09
CA ILE A 95 10.14 4.32 -27.70
C ILE A 95 11.25 5.13 -27.05
N ILE A 96 11.43 6.36 -27.54
CA ILE A 96 12.38 7.32 -26.97
C ILE A 96 11.58 8.47 -26.35
N HIS A 97 11.60 8.53 -25.02
CA HIS A 97 11.02 9.61 -24.24
C HIS A 97 11.99 10.80 -24.27
N TYR A 98 12.00 11.53 -25.38
CA TYR A 98 12.87 12.69 -25.58
C TYR A 98 12.64 13.75 -24.50
N ASP A 99 11.38 13.95 -24.12
CA ASP A 99 11.00 14.71 -22.94
C ASP A 99 10.41 13.83 -21.86
N PHE A 100 10.82 14.13 -20.63
CA PHE A 100 10.40 13.40 -19.46
C PHE A 100 8.86 13.50 -19.27
N PRO A 101 8.14 12.37 -19.10
CA PRO A 101 6.68 12.34 -18.98
C PRO A 101 6.19 13.11 -17.75
N ALA A 102 5.11 13.89 -17.93
CA ALA A 102 4.57 14.74 -16.87
C ALA A 102 3.95 13.96 -15.70
N SER A 103 3.54 12.70 -15.90
CA SER A 103 2.99 11.84 -14.85
C SER A 103 3.20 10.34 -15.16
N PRO A 104 3.07 9.43 -14.17
CA PRO A 104 3.09 7.99 -14.40
C PRO A 104 2.00 7.51 -15.37
N LYS A 105 0.83 8.17 -15.39
CA LYS A 105 -0.26 7.91 -16.35
C LYS A 105 0.19 8.17 -17.79
N VAL A 106 0.87 9.29 -18.03
CA VAL A 106 1.46 9.62 -19.34
C VAL A 106 2.59 8.64 -19.69
N PHE A 107 3.44 8.26 -18.74
CA PHE A 107 4.48 7.26 -18.99
C PHE A 107 3.90 5.91 -19.43
N GLY A 108 2.88 5.40 -18.73
CA GLY A 108 2.17 4.17 -19.11
C GLY A 108 1.45 4.29 -20.46
N GLN A 109 0.82 5.42 -20.76
CA GLN A 109 0.21 5.68 -22.07
C GLN A 109 1.22 5.66 -23.21
N ARG A 110 2.43 6.19 -23.01
CA ARG A 110 3.52 6.09 -23.99
C ARG A 110 3.98 4.63 -24.15
N LEU A 111 4.26 3.92 -23.07
CA LEU A 111 4.68 2.50 -23.12
C LEU A 111 3.65 1.60 -23.83
N PHE A 112 2.36 1.92 -23.72
CA PHE A 112 1.27 1.21 -24.40
C PHE A 112 1.37 1.25 -25.95
N CYS A 113 2.16 2.15 -26.53
CA CYS A 113 2.44 2.16 -27.96
C CYS A 113 3.39 1.04 -28.43
N MET A 114 3.91 0.21 -27.52
CA MET A 114 4.62 -1.06 -27.81
C MET A 114 3.81 -2.29 -27.41
N ALA A 115 2.52 -2.14 -27.05
CA ALA A 115 1.75 -3.18 -26.37
C ALA A 115 1.53 -4.46 -27.18
N ASP A 116 1.61 -4.41 -28.52
CA ASP A 116 1.50 -5.60 -29.37
C ASP A 116 2.83 -6.37 -29.51
N ASN A 117 3.95 -5.76 -29.07
CA ASN A 117 5.27 -6.39 -29.00
C ASN A 117 5.60 -6.92 -27.58
N PHE A 118 4.73 -6.70 -26.58
CA PHE A 118 4.96 -7.19 -25.21
C PHE A 118 4.75 -8.71 -25.10
N ARG A 119 5.75 -9.41 -24.56
CA ARG A 119 5.67 -10.86 -24.33
C ARG A 119 4.62 -11.21 -23.29
N ASN A 120 3.77 -12.19 -23.59
CA ASN A 120 2.82 -12.72 -22.64
C ASN A 120 3.52 -13.64 -21.62
N LEU A 121 3.64 -13.20 -20.37
CA LEU A 121 4.34 -13.94 -19.31
C LEU A 121 3.64 -15.24 -18.87
N SER A 122 2.42 -15.52 -19.33
CA SER A 122 1.77 -16.83 -19.10
C SER A 122 2.23 -17.93 -20.06
N GLU A 123 2.94 -17.60 -21.14
CA GLU A 123 3.36 -18.56 -22.16
C GLU A 123 4.71 -19.18 -21.78
N GLN A 124 4.66 -20.38 -21.19
CA GLN A 124 5.83 -21.17 -20.77
C GLN A 124 6.61 -21.76 -21.96
N ALA A 125 7.23 -20.89 -22.77
CA ALA A 125 8.19 -21.29 -23.78
C ALA A 125 9.52 -21.74 -23.11
N PRO A 126 10.06 -22.93 -23.43
CA PRO A 126 11.33 -23.38 -22.85
C PRO A 126 12.49 -22.41 -23.15
N LEU A 127 13.29 -22.09 -22.12
CA LEU A 127 14.33 -21.06 -22.17
C LEU A 127 15.33 -21.21 -23.33
N GLN A 128 15.56 -22.43 -23.81
CA GLN A 128 16.50 -22.75 -24.89
C GLN A 128 15.92 -22.59 -26.31
N ALA A 129 14.60 -22.39 -26.46
CA ALA A 129 13.99 -21.98 -27.73
C ALA A 129 14.02 -20.46 -27.96
N LEU A 130 14.24 -19.67 -26.89
CA LEU A 130 14.06 -18.21 -26.90
C LEU A 130 15.07 -17.46 -27.78
N ALA A 131 16.22 -18.03 -28.11
CA ALA A 131 17.24 -17.37 -28.91
C ALA A 131 16.92 -17.31 -30.43
N VAL A 132 15.95 -18.08 -30.92
CA VAL A 132 15.74 -18.33 -32.36
C VAL A 132 14.49 -17.64 -32.92
N VAL A 133 13.53 -17.27 -32.07
CA VAL A 133 12.17 -16.81 -32.49
C VAL A 133 11.83 -15.41 -31.95
N CYS A 134 12.79 -14.68 -31.40
CA CYS A 134 12.57 -13.30 -30.93
C CYS A 134 12.89 -12.28 -32.03
N PRO A 135 11.90 -11.53 -32.58
CA PRO A 135 12.20 -10.24 -33.20
C PRO A 135 12.82 -9.27 -32.17
N ALA A 136 13.35 -8.15 -32.66
CA ALA A 136 14.24 -7.26 -31.90
C ALA A 136 13.72 -6.90 -30.48
N PRO A 137 14.63 -6.82 -29.48
CA PRO A 137 14.24 -6.57 -28.09
C PRO A 137 13.54 -5.21 -27.94
N VAL A 138 12.30 -5.24 -27.45
CA VAL A 138 11.47 -4.05 -27.23
C VAL A 138 12.15 -3.09 -26.27
N GLN A 139 12.33 -1.84 -26.68
CA GLN A 139 13.20 -0.89 -26.00
C GLN A 139 12.43 0.37 -25.56
N SER A 140 12.54 0.76 -24.29
CA SER A 140 12.07 2.05 -23.78
C SER A 140 13.26 2.84 -23.28
N VAL A 141 13.65 3.91 -23.99
CA VAL A 141 14.76 4.79 -23.61
C VAL A 141 14.23 6.11 -23.08
N LEU A 142 14.77 6.57 -21.96
CA LEU A 142 14.31 7.77 -21.26
C LEU A 142 15.49 8.61 -20.83
N PHE A 143 15.56 9.85 -21.34
CA PHE A 143 16.58 10.80 -20.92
C PHE A 143 16.22 11.41 -19.56
N ILE A 144 17.12 11.23 -18.59
CA ILE A 144 17.00 11.75 -17.23
C ILE A 144 18.00 12.90 -17.06
N SER A 145 17.56 13.99 -16.45
CA SER A 145 18.37 15.19 -16.20
C SER A 145 17.97 15.84 -14.87
N GLU A 146 18.69 16.88 -14.46
CA GLU A 146 18.38 17.71 -13.27
C GLU A 146 16.96 18.32 -13.31
N ARG A 147 16.39 18.53 -14.52
CA ARG A 147 14.98 18.95 -14.71
C ARG A 147 13.96 17.84 -14.42
N SER A 148 14.40 16.61 -14.14
CA SER A 148 13.57 15.41 -13.93
C SER A 148 13.58 14.90 -12.48
N THR A 149 14.15 15.67 -11.55
CA THR A 149 14.40 15.31 -10.14
C THR A 149 13.13 15.11 -9.29
N SER A 150 11.98 15.61 -9.73
CA SER A 150 10.67 15.30 -9.14
C SER A 150 10.32 13.80 -9.26
N HIS A 151 10.68 13.19 -10.38
CA HIS A 151 10.16 11.89 -10.82
C HIS A 151 11.21 10.76 -10.87
N SER A 152 12.50 11.08 -10.80
CA SER A 152 13.60 10.10 -10.89
C SER A 152 13.49 8.95 -9.87
N VAL A 153 13.09 9.26 -8.63
CA VAL A 153 12.80 8.27 -7.58
C VAL A 153 11.69 7.30 -7.98
N GLY A 154 10.64 7.79 -8.66
CA GLY A 154 9.52 6.97 -9.13
C GLY A 154 9.93 5.99 -10.23
N ILE A 155 10.93 6.36 -11.05
CA ILE A 155 11.55 5.45 -12.02
C ILE A 155 12.41 4.42 -11.34
N LEU A 156 13.22 4.82 -10.35
CA LEU A 156 14.05 3.87 -9.62
C LEU A 156 13.16 2.77 -9.00
N ARG A 157 12.09 3.15 -8.30
CA ARG A 157 11.05 2.23 -7.78
C ARG A 157 10.32 1.40 -8.84
N TYR A 158 10.21 1.90 -10.07
CA TYR A 158 9.64 1.14 -11.19
C TYR A 158 10.63 0.10 -11.70
N LEU A 159 11.91 0.46 -11.85
CA LEU A 159 12.96 -0.42 -12.35
C LEU A 159 13.42 -1.46 -11.31
N GLU A 160 13.45 -1.11 -10.02
CA GLU A 160 13.67 -2.04 -8.89
C GLU A 160 12.64 -3.20 -8.87
N ARG A 161 11.44 -2.97 -9.40
CA ARG A 161 10.39 -3.99 -9.56
C ARG A 161 10.52 -4.81 -10.85
N THR A 162 11.58 -4.60 -11.61
CA THR A 162 11.94 -5.38 -12.81
C THR A 162 13.30 -6.02 -12.61
N CYS A 163 13.58 -7.13 -13.30
CA CYS A 163 14.90 -7.79 -13.25
C CYS A 163 15.98 -7.03 -14.07
N ALA A 164 15.91 -5.70 -14.13
CA ALA A 164 16.80 -4.85 -14.92
C ALA A 164 18.05 -4.45 -14.14
N GLN A 165 19.20 -4.44 -14.81
CA GLN A 165 20.46 -3.91 -14.27
C GLN A 165 20.32 -2.38 -14.09
N LEU A 166 20.36 -1.90 -12.85
CA LEU A 166 20.24 -0.47 -12.52
C LEU A 166 21.57 0.27 -12.78
N PRO A 167 21.60 1.34 -13.61
CA PRO A 167 22.82 2.09 -13.86
C PRO A 167 23.37 2.77 -12.59
N PRO A 168 24.66 2.61 -12.24
CA PRO A 168 25.26 3.26 -11.07
C PRO A 168 25.12 4.79 -11.07
N GLN A 169 25.09 5.41 -12.26
CA GLN A 169 24.87 6.85 -12.42
C GLN A 169 23.44 7.25 -12.02
N LEU A 170 22.43 6.41 -12.27
CA LEU A 170 21.06 6.64 -11.84
C LEU A 170 20.92 6.50 -10.33
N LEU A 171 21.57 5.49 -9.74
CA LEU A 171 21.61 5.28 -8.29
C LEU A 171 22.24 6.50 -7.57
N SER A 172 23.41 6.95 -8.02
CA SER A 172 24.09 8.14 -7.50
C SER A 172 23.26 9.42 -7.66
N PHE A 173 22.65 9.63 -8.84
CA PHE A 173 21.76 10.77 -9.07
C PHE A 173 20.53 10.76 -8.14
N VAL A 174 19.89 9.61 -7.96
CA VAL A 174 18.74 9.49 -7.05
C VAL A 174 19.16 9.67 -5.58
N GLN A 175 20.31 9.13 -5.16
CA GLN A 175 20.85 9.37 -3.82
C GLN A 175 21.07 10.86 -3.55
N GLY A 176 21.62 11.62 -4.51
CA GLY A 176 21.76 13.07 -4.42
C GLY A 176 20.42 13.81 -4.31
N VAL A 177 19.41 13.39 -5.09
CA VAL A 177 18.04 13.93 -5.00
C VAL A 177 17.41 13.64 -3.63
N LEU A 178 17.62 12.45 -3.07
CA LEU A 178 17.11 12.08 -1.76
C LEU A 178 17.78 12.88 -0.64
N ALA A 179 19.09 13.10 -0.71
CA ALA A 179 19.83 13.94 0.24
C ALA A 179 19.30 15.39 0.24
N ALA A 180 19.16 16.01 -0.95
CA ALA A 180 18.66 17.37 -1.08
C ALA A 180 17.19 17.51 -0.63
N ARG A 181 16.32 16.54 -0.95
CA ARG A 181 14.95 16.47 -0.43
C ARG A 181 14.89 16.37 1.10
N GLU A 182 15.90 15.78 1.73
CA GLU A 182 15.94 15.53 3.16
C GLU A 182 16.53 16.73 3.93
N GLU A 183 17.48 17.47 3.33
CA GLU A 183 17.89 18.81 3.78
C GLU A 183 16.74 19.83 3.72
N GLN A 184 15.83 19.70 2.77
CA GLN A 184 14.61 20.53 2.67
C GLN A 184 13.58 20.24 3.79
N LYS A 185 13.82 19.27 4.68
CA LYS A 185 12.89 18.89 5.77
C LYS A 185 13.40 19.22 7.17
N MET A 186 14.41 20.07 7.32
CA MET A 186 15.01 20.35 8.64
C MET A 186 14.05 21.02 9.65
N ASP A 187 12.97 21.64 9.18
CA ASP A 187 11.86 22.19 9.98
C ASP A 187 10.81 21.13 10.39
N ARG A 188 10.79 19.98 9.71
CA ARG A 188 9.75 18.95 9.83
C ARG A 188 9.95 18.09 11.09
N PRO A 189 8.88 17.48 11.63
CA PRO A 189 9.03 16.48 12.70
C PRO A 189 9.77 15.23 12.18
N LEU A 190 10.41 14.50 13.10
CA LEU A 190 11.00 13.19 12.81
C LEU A 190 9.89 12.18 12.46
N CYS A 191 10.06 11.52 11.31
CA CYS A 191 9.14 10.55 10.73
C CYS A 191 8.59 9.56 11.77
N SER A 192 7.26 9.51 11.88
CA SER A 192 6.55 8.64 12.83
C SER A 192 6.97 7.17 12.70
N TYR A 193 7.07 6.66 11.47
CA TYR A 193 7.42 5.27 11.19
C TYR A 193 8.86 4.91 11.63
N LEU A 194 9.82 5.84 11.52
CA LEU A 194 11.15 5.64 12.13
C LEU A 194 11.03 5.53 13.65
N LYS A 195 10.26 6.42 14.30
CA LYS A 195 10.06 6.38 15.75
C LYS A 195 9.32 5.11 16.23
N THR A 196 8.42 4.53 15.45
CA THR A 196 7.58 3.41 15.90
C THR A 196 8.02 2.02 15.42
N ILE A 197 8.75 1.95 14.30
CA ILE A 197 9.15 0.70 13.64
C ILE A 197 10.67 0.63 13.43
N GLY A 198 11.36 1.77 13.36
CA GLY A 198 12.78 1.87 13.02
C GLY A 198 13.04 2.05 11.51
N VAL A 199 12.01 1.88 10.68
CA VAL A 199 12.07 1.90 9.21
C VAL A 199 10.91 2.71 8.64
N CYS A 200 11.13 3.42 7.53
CA CYS A 200 10.07 4.08 6.77
C CYS A 200 10.05 3.55 5.32
N ARG A 201 9.12 2.63 5.02
CA ARG A 201 8.89 2.04 3.69
C ARG A 201 8.75 3.05 2.53
N ASP A 202 8.45 4.30 2.87
CA ASP A 202 8.18 5.37 1.91
C ASP A 202 9.10 6.60 2.09
N SER A 203 10.31 6.39 2.62
CA SER A 203 11.32 7.40 2.96
C SER A 203 11.47 8.53 1.92
N SER A 204 11.43 8.20 0.63
CA SER A 204 11.60 9.14 -0.48
C SER A 204 10.38 9.98 -0.87
N GLY A 205 9.18 9.56 -0.46
CA GLY A 205 7.92 10.30 -0.62
C GLY A 205 7.37 10.88 0.70
N CYS A 206 7.91 10.45 1.83
CA CYS A 206 7.48 10.85 3.16
C CYS A 206 7.77 12.34 3.45
N PRO A 207 6.78 13.12 3.93
CA PRO A 207 6.89 14.58 4.14
C PRO A 207 7.59 14.98 5.45
N ASP A 208 7.92 14.00 6.29
CA ASP A 208 8.68 14.14 7.52
C ASP A 208 10.17 13.86 7.28
N ARG A 209 11.03 14.28 8.21
CA ARG A 209 12.48 14.01 8.13
C ARG A 209 12.85 12.61 8.63
N HIS A 210 13.90 12.07 8.02
CA HIS A 210 14.55 10.80 8.28
C HIS A 210 15.99 10.96 8.81
N ARG A 211 16.50 12.19 8.90
CA ARG A 211 17.74 12.54 9.62
C ARG A 211 17.44 13.11 11.01
N LEU A 212 18.28 12.77 11.99
CA LEU A 212 18.28 13.42 13.30
C LEU A 212 19.04 14.75 13.27
N ILE A 213 18.57 15.70 14.06
CA ILE A 213 19.09 17.07 14.15
C ILE A 213 19.40 17.35 15.61
N TYR A 214 20.69 17.41 15.96
CA TYR A 214 21.19 17.46 17.34
C TYR A 214 20.42 18.44 18.25
N HIS A 215 20.21 19.68 17.81
CA HIS A 215 19.57 20.73 18.61
C HIS A 215 18.04 20.58 18.75
N LEU A 216 17.39 19.70 17.98
CA LEU A 216 15.96 19.39 18.08
C LEU A 216 15.70 18.06 18.81
N ASP A 217 16.56 17.06 18.57
CA ASP A 217 16.35 15.68 19.02
C ASP A 217 17.11 15.33 20.32
N GLN A 218 17.94 16.22 20.87
CA GLN A 218 18.59 15.98 22.17
C GLN A 218 17.54 15.63 23.25
N PRO A 219 17.83 14.69 24.17
CA PRO A 219 16.86 14.27 25.16
C PRO A 219 16.55 15.40 26.16
N LEU A 220 15.28 15.78 26.26
CA LEU A 220 14.75 16.78 27.21
C LEU A 220 14.04 16.12 28.41
N LEU A 221 14.11 14.79 28.50
CA LEU A 221 13.50 13.93 29.51
C LEU A 221 14.53 12.86 29.92
N PRO A 222 14.35 12.15 31.06
CA PRO A 222 15.25 11.08 31.46
C PRO A 222 15.48 10.08 30.32
N THR A 223 16.73 9.73 30.05
CA THR A 223 17.11 8.80 28.96
C THR A 223 16.96 7.33 29.35
N THR A 224 17.04 7.04 30.65
CA THR A 224 16.87 5.71 31.24
C THR A 224 16.20 5.83 32.62
N GLY A 225 15.68 4.72 33.13
CA GLY A 225 15.14 4.61 34.50
C GLY A 225 13.67 4.17 34.53
N LEU A 226 13.11 4.09 35.74
CA LEU A 226 11.69 3.83 35.95
C LEU A 226 10.94 5.17 36.14
N ILE A 227 9.78 5.29 35.50
CA ILE A 227 8.88 6.43 35.62
C ILE A 227 7.43 5.93 35.79
N GLU A 228 6.62 6.72 36.48
CA GLU A 228 5.16 6.56 36.48
C GLU A 228 4.57 7.46 35.39
N VAL A 229 3.66 6.92 34.58
CA VAL A 229 3.03 7.60 33.43
C VAL A 229 1.52 7.40 33.43
N GLN A 230 0.79 8.37 32.89
CA GLN A 230 -0.65 8.27 32.68
C GLN A 230 -0.97 8.64 31.22
N PRO A 231 -1.31 7.67 30.35
CA PRO A 231 -1.77 7.94 28.98
C PRO A 231 -3.09 8.72 29.01
N LEU A 232 -3.19 9.82 28.27
CA LEU A 232 -4.40 10.63 28.17
C LEU A 232 -5.03 10.58 26.77
N TYR A 233 -4.21 10.43 25.72
CA TYR A 233 -4.69 10.28 24.35
C TYR A 233 -3.90 9.19 23.62
N VAL A 234 -4.57 8.08 23.29
CA VAL A 234 -4.00 7.04 22.44
C VAL A 234 -4.09 7.46 20.97
N LYS A 235 -2.96 7.48 20.26
CA LYS A 235 -2.85 7.88 18.84
C LYS A 235 -2.80 6.65 17.94
N THR A 236 -2.02 5.63 18.31
CA THR A 236 -2.00 4.30 17.69
C THR A 236 -1.85 3.23 18.78
N ALA A 237 -1.92 1.95 18.43
CA ALA A 237 -1.71 0.86 19.39
C ALA A 237 -0.38 0.95 20.17
N SER A 238 0.69 1.49 19.58
CA SER A 238 2.01 1.64 20.21
C SER A 238 2.40 3.08 20.55
N VAL A 239 1.59 4.09 20.20
CA VAL A 239 1.87 5.52 20.45
C VAL A 239 0.72 6.20 21.16
N PHE A 240 1.03 6.85 22.27
CA PHE A 240 0.08 7.64 23.06
C PHE A 240 0.78 8.88 23.62
N TYR A 241 -0.02 9.89 23.96
CA TYR A 241 0.44 11.04 24.73
C TYR A 241 -0.13 10.94 26.14
N GLY A 242 0.68 11.36 27.10
CA GLY A 242 0.33 11.28 28.51
C GLY A 242 1.17 12.24 29.36
N ARG A 243 0.98 12.16 30.67
CA ARG A 243 1.77 12.90 31.66
C ARG A 243 2.76 11.95 32.35
N ILE A 244 3.95 12.44 32.66
CA ILE A 244 4.87 11.74 33.58
C ILE A 244 4.53 12.19 34.99
N ILE A 245 4.18 11.25 35.87
CA ILE A 245 3.84 11.52 37.26
C ILE A 245 5.16 11.78 38.01
N ARG A 246 5.35 13.01 38.48
CA ARG A 246 6.49 13.44 39.30
C ARG A 246 5.98 13.95 40.64
N LYS A 247 6.68 13.61 41.73
CA LYS A 247 6.27 13.99 43.10
C LYS A 247 6.64 15.43 43.44
N GLU A 248 7.60 16.00 42.72
CA GLU A 248 8.21 17.31 42.99
C GLU A 248 7.73 18.40 42.02
N CYS A 249 6.92 18.06 41.01
CA CYS A 249 6.45 19.00 39.97
C CYS A 249 4.92 18.98 39.77
N HIS A 250 4.16 18.40 40.71
CA HIS A 250 2.71 18.28 40.57
C HIS A 250 1.98 19.62 40.81
N ASP A 251 2.52 20.43 41.73
CA ASP A 251 1.83 21.57 42.33
C ASP A 251 1.54 22.69 41.31
N ASP A 252 2.53 23.14 40.53
CA ASP A 252 2.37 24.24 39.56
C ASP A 252 1.26 23.95 38.53
N PHE A 253 1.17 22.71 38.05
CA PHE A 253 0.17 22.31 37.06
C PHE A 253 -1.23 22.18 37.69
N GLN A 254 -1.36 21.53 38.84
CA GLN A 254 -2.67 21.37 39.49
C GLN A 254 -3.20 22.70 40.05
N SER A 255 -2.31 23.55 40.54
CA SER A 255 -2.61 24.94 40.91
C SER A 255 -3.16 25.71 39.71
N MET A 256 -2.46 25.67 38.57
CA MET A 256 -2.96 26.27 37.33
C MET A 256 -4.33 25.73 36.88
N VAL A 257 -4.57 24.41 36.92
CA VAL A 257 -5.88 23.84 36.53
C VAL A 257 -7.01 24.31 37.46
N THR A 258 -6.74 24.37 38.76
CA THR A 258 -7.69 24.84 39.78
C THR A 258 -7.98 26.34 39.62
N ASP A 259 -6.95 27.15 39.41
CA ASP A 259 -7.05 28.59 39.16
C ASP A 259 -7.78 28.89 37.85
N LEU A 260 -7.47 28.20 36.74
CA LEU A 260 -8.12 28.41 35.44
C LEU A 260 -9.62 28.13 35.52
N THR A 261 -9.99 27.05 36.22
CA THR A 261 -11.40 26.70 36.47
C THR A 261 -12.10 27.81 37.26
N SER A 262 -11.45 28.34 38.30
CA SER A 262 -11.96 29.44 39.11
C SER A 262 -12.08 30.75 38.32
N HIS A 263 -11.07 31.07 37.50
CA HIS A 263 -11.00 32.29 36.70
C HIS A 263 -12.10 32.37 35.63
N TYR A 264 -12.36 31.27 34.92
CA TYR A 264 -13.39 31.21 33.88
C TYR A 264 -14.80 30.89 34.40
N ALA A 265 -14.95 30.58 35.69
CA ALA A 265 -16.26 30.51 36.34
C ALA A 265 -16.90 31.91 36.45
N GLU A 266 -16.10 32.95 36.76
CA GLU A 266 -16.57 34.33 36.83
C GLU A 266 -16.72 34.98 35.44
N LYS A 267 -15.71 34.86 34.56
CA LYS A 267 -15.69 35.58 33.29
C LYS A 267 -14.92 34.85 32.20
N LYS A 268 -15.58 34.56 31.08
CA LYS A 268 -14.97 33.99 29.87
C LYS A 268 -14.58 35.10 28.91
N LEU A 269 -13.28 35.30 28.72
CA LEU A 269 -12.71 36.27 27.79
C LEU A 269 -12.39 35.58 26.46
N ALA A 270 -13.21 35.80 25.44
CA ALA A 270 -12.98 35.26 24.09
C ALA A 270 -11.74 35.89 23.43
N ALA A 271 -11.00 35.09 22.67
CA ALA A 271 -9.77 35.50 22.00
C ALA A 271 -10.01 36.57 20.92
N ARG A 272 -9.44 37.77 21.11
CA ARG A 272 -9.63 38.91 20.18
C ARG A 272 -8.90 38.76 18.85
N GLN A 273 -7.73 38.12 18.86
CA GLN A 273 -6.92 37.82 17.68
C GLN A 273 -6.34 36.42 17.85
N VAL A 274 -6.83 35.48 17.05
CA VAL A 274 -6.24 34.14 16.94
C VAL A 274 -5.00 34.24 16.05
N LYS A 275 -3.87 33.68 16.50
CA LYS A 275 -2.59 33.71 15.79
C LYS A 275 -1.96 32.32 15.81
N GLU A 276 -1.42 31.90 14.68
CA GLU A 276 -0.67 30.65 14.58
C GLU A 276 0.49 30.64 15.59
N GLY A 277 0.72 29.49 16.22
CA GLY A 277 1.70 29.34 17.29
C GLY A 277 1.31 29.92 18.64
N GLY A 278 0.24 30.74 18.73
CA GLY A 278 -0.24 31.36 19.97
C GLY A 278 -0.87 30.37 20.95
N LEU A 279 -0.90 30.73 22.24
CA LEU A 279 -1.49 29.94 23.32
C LEU A 279 -2.84 30.51 23.77
N TYR A 280 -3.82 29.63 23.90
CA TYR A 280 -5.21 29.94 24.24
C TYR A 280 -5.78 28.86 25.18
N VAL A 281 -7.02 29.01 25.62
CA VAL A 281 -7.76 27.98 26.35
C VAL A 281 -9.01 27.56 25.58
N VAL A 282 -9.33 26.27 25.61
CA VAL A 282 -10.61 25.69 25.15
C VAL A 282 -11.30 25.06 26.34
N GLN A 283 -12.62 25.22 26.44
CA GLN A 283 -13.44 24.49 27.42
C GLN A 283 -13.98 23.21 26.77
N GLU A 284 -13.78 22.07 27.41
CA GLU A 284 -14.33 20.77 27.02
C GLU A 284 -15.12 20.20 28.19
N ALA A 285 -16.44 20.05 28.03
CA ALA A 285 -17.40 19.80 29.10
C ALA A 285 -17.19 20.75 30.30
N THR A 286 -16.62 20.27 31.42
CA THR A 286 -16.32 21.04 32.64
C THR A 286 -14.86 21.45 32.78
N GLU A 287 -13.96 20.96 31.94
CA GLU A 287 -12.51 21.20 32.03
C GLU A 287 -12.05 22.33 31.09
N PHE A 288 -10.93 22.96 31.46
CA PHE A 288 -10.29 24.03 30.71
C PHE A 288 -8.88 23.60 30.28
N HIS A 289 -8.67 23.39 28.98
CA HIS A 289 -7.43 22.91 28.42
C HIS A 289 -6.65 24.02 27.74
N ARG A 290 -5.34 24.11 28.02
CA ARG A 290 -4.44 24.97 27.25
C ARG A 290 -4.22 24.37 25.87
N VAL A 291 -4.37 25.20 24.84
CA VAL A 291 -4.15 24.82 23.44
C VAL A 291 -3.13 25.73 22.77
N LYS A 292 -2.41 25.20 21.78
CA LYS A 292 -1.58 25.97 20.85
C LYS A 292 -2.21 25.91 19.46
N ILE A 293 -2.33 27.05 18.77
CA ILE A 293 -2.80 27.06 17.37
C ILE A 293 -1.72 26.45 16.48
N LEU A 294 -2.10 25.45 15.67
CA LEU A 294 -1.25 24.84 14.64
C LEU A 294 -1.46 25.47 13.26
N SER A 295 -2.70 25.84 12.94
CA SER A 295 -3.04 26.64 11.75
C SER A 295 -4.33 27.43 11.95
N VAL A 296 -4.39 28.60 11.32
CA VAL A 296 -5.59 29.46 11.24
C VAL A 296 -6.21 29.25 9.85
N SER A 297 -7.54 29.14 9.75
CA SER A 297 -8.17 29.07 8.42
C SER A 297 -8.21 30.44 7.74
N ASP A 298 -7.81 30.50 6.47
CA ASP A 298 -7.67 31.72 5.67
C ASP A 298 -9.00 32.44 5.34
N ARG A 299 -10.13 31.94 5.87
CA ARG A 299 -11.46 32.57 5.75
C ARG A 299 -11.64 33.63 6.83
N SER A 300 -10.80 34.66 6.73
CA SER A 300 -10.64 35.81 7.63
C SER A 300 -11.92 36.59 7.93
N ASP A 301 -12.94 36.52 7.07
CA ASP A 301 -14.16 37.33 7.14
C ASP A 301 -15.41 36.55 7.66
N ARG A 302 -15.20 35.53 8.52
CA ARG A 302 -16.31 34.79 9.18
C ARG A 302 -16.03 34.48 10.65
N LEU A 303 -17.02 34.81 11.50
CA LEU A 303 -17.07 34.44 12.93
C LEU A 303 -17.05 32.92 13.20
N PHE A 304 -17.28 32.12 12.16
CA PHE A 304 -17.27 30.65 12.18
C PHE A 304 -15.98 30.05 11.58
N SER A 305 -14.89 30.82 11.53
CA SER A 305 -13.56 30.31 11.18
C SER A 305 -13.15 29.18 12.13
N SER A 306 -12.68 28.07 11.56
CA SER A 306 -12.09 26.95 12.29
C SER A 306 -10.57 27.10 12.40
N ASN A 307 -9.98 26.56 13.46
CA ASN A 307 -8.54 26.54 13.67
C ASN A 307 -8.13 25.14 14.10
N VAL A 308 -7.00 24.65 13.60
CA VAL A 308 -6.45 23.37 14.07
C VAL A 308 -5.61 23.66 15.31
N VAL A 309 -5.91 23.00 16.43
CA VAL A 309 -5.30 23.28 17.73
C VAL A 309 -4.72 22.03 18.39
N TRP A 310 -3.60 22.20 19.10
CA TRP A 310 -2.89 21.16 19.85
C TRP A 310 -3.10 21.35 21.34
N PHE A 311 -3.70 20.36 22.00
CA PHE A 311 -3.96 20.38 23.45
C PHE A 311 -2.65 20.07 24.21
N ILE A 312 -1.94 21.10 24.67
CA ILE A 312 -0.54 20.97 25.11
C ILE A 312 -0.35 20.14 26.39
N ASP A 313 -1.44 19.91 27.14
CA ASP A 313 -1.45 19.16 28.40
C ASP A 313 -2.21 17.81 28.33
N VAL A 314 -2.63 17.41 27.11
CA VAL A 314 -3.35 16.16 26.80
C VAL A 314 -2.68 15.39 25.66
N GLY A 315 -2.26 16.10 24.61
CA GLY A 315 -1.59 15.55 23.43
C GLY A 315 -2.54 15.08 22.32
N LYS A 316 -3.69 15.76 22.16
CA LYS A 316 -4.60 15.58 21.02
C LYS A 316 -4.60 16.81 20.10
N THR A 317 -4.86 16.60 18.81
CA THR A 317 -5.09 17.66 17.81
C THR A 317 -6.55 17.63 17.40
N GLU A 318 -7.22 18.78 17.41
CA GLU A 318 -8.64 18.90 17.03
C GLU A 318 -8.90 20.21 16.27
N GLU A 319 -10.04 20.26 15.57
CA GLU A 319 -10.54 21.48 14.92
C GLU A 319 -11.49 22.23 15.87
N VAL A 320 -11.20 23.49 16.15
CA VAL A 320 -11.93 24.32 17.12
C VAL A 320 -12.31 25.66 16.50
N LYS A 321 -13.58 26.06 16.65
CA LYS A 321 -14.11 27.31 16.08
C LYS A 321 -13.59 28.52 16.87
N SER A 322 -13.28 29.61 16.19
CA SER A 322 -12.65 30.80 16.78
C SER A 322 -13.35 31.34 18.05
N TYR A 323 -14.68 31.27 18.12
CA TYR A 323 -15.45 31.72 19.29
C TYR A 323 -15.32 30.82 20.54
N GLN A 324 -14.78 29.60 20.41
CA GLN A 324 -14.52 28.68 21.52
C GLN A 324 -13.15 28.93 22.19
N LEU A 325 -12.30 29.76 21.58
CA LEU A 325 -10.97 30.09 22.09
C LEU A 325 -11.06 31.23 23.11
N LEU A 326 -10.46 31.02 24.28
CA LEU A 326 -10.35 31.99 25.38
C LEU A 326 -8.91 32.50 25.54
N GLU A 327 -8.75 33.74 25.99
CA GLU A 327 -7.44 34.37 26.23
C GLU A 327 -6.74 33.74 27.45
N LEU A 328 -5.67 32.97 27.23
CA LEU A 328 -4.88 32.36 28.32
C LEU A 328 -4.25 33.45 29.20
N PRO A 329 -4.42 33.44 30.54
CA PRO A 329 -3.76 34.42 31.40
C PRO A 329 -2.23 34.33 31.30
N GLN A 330 -1.56 35.50 31.24
CA GLN A 330 -0.11 35.59 30.97
C GLN A 330 0.74 34.73 31.92
N ARG A 331 0.33 34.61 33.20
CA ARG A 331 1.01 33.82 34.23
C ARG A 331 1.08 32.31 33.96
N TYR A 332 0.27 31.79 33.04
CA TYR A 332 0.26 30.37 32.66
C TYR A 332 0.94 30.07 31.31
N HIS A 333 1.56 31.07 30.68
CA HIS A 333 2.38 30.86 29.49
C HIS A 333 3.75 30.22 29.82
N SER A 334 4.25 30.39 31.06
CA SER A 334 5.51 29.83 31.54
C SER A 334 5.41 28.38 32.02
N VAL A 335 4.22 27.93 32.43
CA VAL A 335 4.02 26.55 32.91
C VAL A 335 4.29 25.58 31.76
N PRO A 336 5.21 24.59 31.89
CA PRO A 336 5.55 23.68 30.80
C PRO A 336 4.33 22.92 30.27
N SER A 337 4.35 22.56 28.99
CA SER A 337 3.35 21.63 28.41
C SER A 337 3.49 20.24 29.05
N GLN A 338 2.39 19.66 29.52
CA GLN A 338 2.42 18.38 30.25
C GLN A 338 2.35 17.15 29.33
N ALA A 339 1.89 17.30 28.08
CA ALA A 339 1.86 16.19 27.13
C ALA A 339 3.28 15.76 26.73
N VAL A 340 3.57 14.47 26.92
CA VAL A 340 4.78 13.76 26.49
C VAL A 340 4.38 12.68 25.50
N GLU A 341 5.10 12.54 24.38
CA GLU A 341 4.89 11.43 23.45
C GLU A 341 5.56 10.18 24.01
N MET A 342 4.80 9.08 24.06
CA MET A 342 5.22 7.81 24.66
C MET A 342 5.04 6.70 23.63
N ILE A 343 6.10 5.90 23.44
CA ILE A 343 6.14 4.83 22.44
C ILE A 343 6.47 3.51 23.14
N VAL A 344 5.57 2.52 23.06
CA VAL A 344 5.87 1.14 23.48
C VAL A 344 6.68 0.46 22.39
N CYS A 345 7.89 0.04 22.74
CA CYS A 345 8.85 -0.48 21.77
C CYS A 345 8.59 -1.93 21.39
N GLY A 346 9.17 -2.37 20.27
CA GLY A 346 9.27 -3.80 19.97
C GLY A 346 8.01 -4.48 19.43
N VAL A 347 7.09 -3.71 18.83
CA VAL A 347 5.87 -4.20 18.15
C VAL A 347 5.68 -3.52 16.78
N ARG A 348 5.07 -4.23 15.82
CA ARG A 348 4.64 -3.69 14.52
C ARG A 348 3.32 -4.37 14.06
N PRO A 349 2.54 -3.77 13.13
CA PRO A 349 1.37 -4.42 12.53
C PRO A 349 1.72 -5.78 11.91
N ALA A 350 0.82 -6.76 12.04
CA ALA A 350 1.05 -8.14 11.56
C ALA A 350 0.76 -8.34 10.05
N ASP A 351 -0.07 -7.48 9.47
CA ASP A 351 -0.47 -7.45 8.06
C ASP A 351 0.61 -6.85 7.13
N SER A 352 1.68 -6.29 7.71
CA SER A 352 2.72 -5.54 7.01
C SER A 352 2.19 -4.27 6.32
N GLU A 353 1.13 -3.65 6.86
CA GLU A 353 0.69 -2.30 6.46
C GLU A 353 1.53 -1.19 7.13
N LYS A 354 1.29 0.07 6.72
CA LYS A 354 1.89 1.26 7.36
C LYS A 354 1.25 1.56 8.71
N ASP A 355 -0.07 1.52 8.77
CA ASP A 355 -0.86 1.98 9.92
C ASP A 355 -1.44 0.83 10.74
N TRP A 356 -1.67 1.07 12.03
CA TRP A 356 -2.27 0.08 12.93
C TRP A 356 -3.76 -0.11 12.64
N HIS A 357 -4.18 -1.35 12.37
CA HIS A 357 -5.59 -1.69 12.19
C HIS A 357 -6.46 -1.17 13.37
N PRO A 358 -7.52 -0.37 13.13
CA PRO A 358 -8.20 0.41 14.18
C PRO A 358 -8.70 -0.38 15.38
N LYS A 359 -9.05 -1.67 15.21
CA LYS A 359 -9.45 -2.58 16.29
C LYS A 359 -8.37 -2.72 17.37
N VAL A 360 -7.09 -2.72 17.00
CA VAL A 360 -5.95 -2.77 17.96
C VAL A 360 -5.88 -1.47 18.75
N THR A 361 -5.85 -0.34 18.05
CA THR A 361 -5.79 0.99 18.66
C THR A 361 -6.98 1.24 19.60
N ARG A 362 -8.18 0.75 19.26
CA ARG A 362 -9.37 0.85 20.12
C ARG A 362 -9.25 -0.01 21.38
N ALA A 363 -8.90 -1.29 21.24
CA ALA A 363 -8.74 -2.20 22.39
C ALA A 363 -7.66 -1.70 23.38
N ILE A 364 -6.55 -1.16 22.87
CA ILE A 364 -5.52 -0.55 23.72
C ILE A 364 -6.03 0.75 24.36
N ARG A 365 -6.76 1.61 23.62
CA ARG A 365 -7.38 2.81 24.20
C ARG A 365 -8.31 2.49 25.37
N GLU A 366 -9.22 1.54 25.18
CA GLU A 366 -10.17 1.05 26.19
C GLU A 366 -9.47 0.46 27.42
N LYS A 367 -8.23 -0.06 27.26
CA LYS A 367 -7.43 -0.67 28.32
C LYS A 367 -6.56 0.32 29.12
N ILE A 368 -5.93 1.30 28.45
CA ILE A 368 -4.86 2.13 29.05
C ILE A 368 -5.19 3.61 29.26
N GLN A 369 -6.20 4.17 28.58
CA GLN A 369 -6.44 5.62 28.63
C GLN A 369 -6.97 6.03 30.03
N GLY A 370 -6.30 6.99 30.67
CA GLY A 370 -6.59 7.48 32.02
C GLY A 370 -5.99 6.65 33.16
N VAL A 371 -5.53 5.42 32.90
CA VAL A 371 -4.94 4.51 33.90
C VAL A 371 -3.46 4.86 34.12
N PRO A 372 -2.93 4.84 35.37
CA PRO A 372 -1.50 4.99 35.61
C PRO A 372 -0.73 3.67 35.40
N HIS A 373 0.47 3.75 34.82
CA HIS A 373 1.37 2.63 34.57
C HIS A 373 2.78 2.95 35.08
N GLN A 374 3.50 1.91 35.51
CA GLN A 374 4.95 2.00 35.70
C GLN A 374 5.64 1.57 34.40
N ALA A 375 6.57 2.39 33.92
CA ALA A 375 7.28 2.15 32.67
C ALA A 375 8.79 2.34 32.84
N ARG A 376 9.57 1.50 32.16
CA ARG A 376 11.03 1.68 32.06
C ARG A 376 11.35 2.42 30.76
N VAL A 377 12.01 3.58 30.88
CA VAL A 377 12.56 4.30 29.74
C VAL A 377 13.81 3.57 29.26
N VAL A 378 13.85 3.26 27.97
CA VAL A 378 14.99 2.58 27.31
C VAL A 378 15.71 3.47 26.28
N PHE A 379 15.07 4.57 25.86
CA PHE A 379 15.59 5.54 24.89
C PHE A 379 14.73 6.83 24.95
N THR A 380 15.27 7.97 24.50
CA THR A 380 14.57 9.28 24.51
C THR A 380 15.06 10.13 23.33
N LEU A 381 14.15 10.77 22.59
CA LEU A 381 14.44 11.74 21.52
C LEU A 381 13.59 12.99 21.70
N GLY A 382 14.22 14.15 21.94
CA GLY A 382 13.49 15.39 22.25
C GLY A 382 12.59 15.22 23.47
N ARG A 383 11.27 15.31 23.25
CA ARG A 383 10.22 15.05 24.26
C ARG A 383 9.45 13.73 24.05
N THR A 384 10.06 12.80 23.33
CA THR A 384 9.57 11.44 23.08
C THR A 384 10.28 10.46 24.01
N VAL A 385 9.53 9.68 24.80
CA VAL A 385 10.09 8.60 25.62
C VAL A 385 9.71 7.23 25.05
N PHE A 386 10.70 6.34 25.02
CA PHE A 386 10.58 4.99 24.48
C PHE A 386 10.56 4.01 25.65
N LEU A 387 9.52 3.18 25.70
CA LEU A 387 9.12 2.44 26.89
C LEU A 387 9.15 0.93 26.62
N ASP A 388 9.87 0.21 27.47
CA ASP A 388 9.88 -1.25 27.53
C ASP A 388 10.34 -1.71 28.93
N PRO A 389 9.56 -2.48 29.71
CA PRO A 389 8.13 -2.69 29.56
C PRO A 389 7.34 -1.46 30.04
N MET A 390 6.03 -1.49 29.83
CA MET A 390 5.07 -0.60 30.47
C MET A 390 3.95 -1.46 31.08
N VAL A 391 3.82 -1.43 32.40
CA VAL A 391 2.97 -2.34 33.18
C VAL A 391 1.95 -1.59 34.02
N CYS A 392 0.73 -2.14 34.07
CA CYS A 392 -0.26 -1.73 35.07
C CYS A 392 0.05 -2.45 36.38
N VAL A 393 0.05 -1.71 37.49
CA VAL A 393 0.55 -2.21 38.78
C VAL A 393 -0.49 -1.93 39.86
N ALA A 394 -1.07 -3.01 40.40
CA ALA A 394 -2.02 -2.94 41.51
C ALA A 394 -1.29 -3.08 42.85
N HIS A 395 -1.58 -2.20 43.79
CA HIS A 395 -1.14 -2.32 45.19
C HIS A 395 -2.15 -3.17 45.99
N ILE A 396 -1.67 -4.19 46.71
CA ILE A 396 -2.54 -4.98 47.60
C ILE A 396 -2.81 -4.17 48.87
N PRO A 397 -4.08 -3.85 49.22
CA PRO A 397 -4.39 -3.11 50.43
C PRO A 397 -3.84 -3.78 51.70
N GLY A 398 -3.11 -3.01 52.53
CA GLY A 398 -2.50 -3.51 53.76
C GLY A 398 -1.15 -4.23 53.59
N MET A 399 -0.65 -4.43 52.37
CA MET A 399 0.68 -4.99 52.12
C MET A 399 1.60 -4.00 51.38
N ARG A 400 2.92 -4.28 51.41
CA ARG A 400 3.93 -3.59 50.57
C ARG A 400 4.16 -4.29 49.22
N THR A 401 3.38 -5.33 48.91
CA THR A 401 3.45 -6.07 47.66
C THR A 401 2.63 -5.40 46.57
N VAL A 402 3.15 -5.51 45.35
CA VAL A 402 2.51 -5.05 44.12
C VAL A 402 2.33 -6.22 43.16
N ILE A 403 1.25 -6.17 42.36
CA ILE A 403 0.95 -7.16 41.32
C ILE A 403 0.98 -6.44 39.97
N ASN A 404 1.74 -6.98 39.02
CA ASN A 404 1.64 -6.57 37.62
C ASN A 404 0.37 -7.18 37.03
N GLU A 405 -0.64 -6.36 36.72
CA GLU A 405 -1.90 -6.85 36.13
C GLU A 405 -1.74 -7.23 34.67
N TYR A 406 -1.06 -6.38 33.89
CA TYR A 406 -0.80 -6.57 32.47
C TYR A 406 0.39 -5.72 32.00
N ASN A 407 1.01 -6.12 30.89
CA ASN A 407 2.03 -5.35 30.17
C ASN A 407 1.43 -4.88 28.83
N VAL A 408 1.49 -3.59 28.53
CA VAL A 408 0.92 -3.00 27.31
C VAL A 408 1.50 -3.65 26.05
N HIS A 409 2.79 -4.02 26.06
CA HIS A 409 3.44 -4.77 24.98
C HIS A 409 2.73 -6.11 24.70
N THR A 410 2.41 -6.84 25.77
CA THR A 410 1.74 -8.14 25.69
C THR A 410 0.29 -7.98 25.26
N GLU A 411 -0.42 -6.96 25.75
CA GLU A 411 -1.81 -6.68 25.33
C GLU A 411 -1.90 -6.33 23.83
N ILE A 412 -0.91 -5.62 23.27
CA ILE A 412 -0.83 -5.36 21.82
C ILE A 412 -0.70 -6.68 21.05
N LEU A 413 0.21 -7.58 21.46
CA LEU A 413 0.40 -8.90 20.84
C LEU A 413 -0.85 -9.80 20.99
N ASN A 414 -1.51 -9.77 22.15
CA ASN A 414 -2.72 -10.53 22.45
C ASN A 414 -3.91 -10.20 21.51
N THR A 415 -3.86 -9.08 20.77
CA THR A 415 -4.89 -8.73 19.78
C THR A 415 -4.87 -9.60 18.51
N GLY A 416 -3.78 -10.36 18.27
CA GLY A 416 -3.59 -11.19 17.07
C GLY A 416 -3.26 -10.41 15.78
N MET A 417 -3.28 -9.08 15.82
CA MET A 417 -2.99 -8.19 14.67
C MET A 417 -1.63 -7.48 14.81
N ALA A 418 -0.78 -7.94 15.72
CA ALA A 418 0.54 -7.39 16.01
C ALA A 418 1.61 -8.49 16.05
N VAL A 419 2.82 -8.18 15.58
CA VAL A 419 4.00 -9.03 15.73
C VAL A 419 5.13 -8.31 16.45
N LYS A 420 6.07 -9.06 17.02
CA LYS A 420 7.28 -8.52 17.64
C LYS A 420 8.14 -7.82 16.57
N ASN A 421 8.84 -6.77 16.98
CA ASN A 421 9.79 -6.02 16.16
C ASN A 421 11.12 -5.87 16.92
N PRO A 422 11.96 -6.90 17.00
CA PRO A 422 13.14 -6.89 17.88
C PRO A 422 14.13 -5.79 17.50
N ASP A 423 14.30 -5.54 16.20
CA ASP A 423 15.30 -4.63 15.64
C ASP A 423 14.99 -3.13 15.87
N HIS A 424 13.76 -2.81 16.33
CA HIS A 424 13.24 -1.46 16.51
C HIS A 424 14.21 -0.51 17.24
N LEU A 425 14.77 -0.96 18.36
CA LEU A 425 15.68 -0.15 19.18
C LEU A 425 17.08 -0.05 18.60
N ASP A 426 17.54 -1.05 17.85
CA ASP A 426 18.89 -1.06 17.26
C ASP A 426 18.95 -0.22 15.98
N LEU A 427 17.88 -0.24 15.18
CA LEU A 427 17.67 0.71 14.07
C LEU A 427 17.63 2.17 14.56
N LEU A 428 16.97 2.44 15.70
CA LEU A 428 16.96 3.77 16.33
C LEU A 428 18.34 4.18 16.88
N ARG A 429 19.12 3.23 17.41
CA ARG A 429 20.50 3.48 17.85
C ARG A 429 21.43 3.76 16.68
N ALA A 430 21.32 3.02 15.57
CA ALA A 430 22.07 3.27 14.34
C ALA A 430 21.79 4.67 13.78
N LEU A 431 20.53 5.11 13.78
CA LEU A 431 20.15 6.46 13.38
C LEU A 431 20.80 7.55 14.26
N CYS A 432 20.97 7.31 15.57
CA CYS A 432 21.76 8.19 16.45
C CYS A 432 23.27 8.13 16.19
N GLN A 433 23.82 6.99 15.75
CA GLN A 433 25.24 6.87 15.42
C GLN A 433 25.58 7.66 14.15
N GLU A 434 24.71 7.66 13.13
CA GLU A 434 24.85 8.50 11.93
C GLU A 434 25.06 9.98 12.27
N MET A 435 24.45 10.49 13.34
CA MET A 435 24.68 11.86 13.84
C MET A 435 26.13 12.10 14.30
N GLY A 436 26.74 11.12 14.97
CA GLY A 436 28.11 11.22 15.49
C GLY A 436 29.18 11.13 14.39
N HIS A 437 28.97 10.26 13.39
CA HIS A 437 29.94 10.06 12.30
C HIS A 437 30.05 11.23 11.31
N MET A 438 29.18 12.25 11.40
CA MET A 438 29.38 13.52 10.68
C MET A 438 30.65 14.30 11.11
N SER A 439 31.38 13.81 12.13
CA SER A 439 32.71 14.31 12.53
C SER A 439 33.89 13.46 12.04
N GLY A 440 33.66 12.35 11.32
CA GLY A 440 34.74 11.45 10.89
C GLY A 440 34.33 10.45 9.79
N SER A 441 34.98 10.53 8.63
CA SER A 441 34.66 9.74 7.44
C SER A 441 35.05 8.26 7.55
N GLY A 442 34.11 7.36 7.25
CA GLY A 442 34.42 5.94 7.01
C GLY A 442 33.19 5.02 6.96
N GLU A 443 32.41 4.98 8.03
CA GLU A 443 31.54 3.83 8.33
C GLU A 443 30.07 3.98 7.88
N ALA A 444 29.66 5.15 7.40
CA ALA A 444 28.27 5.47 7.05
C ALA A 444 27.62 4.53 6.01
N ALA A 445 28.43 3.90 5.14
CA ALA A 445 27.95 2.92 4.16
C ALA A 445 27.34 1.66 4.81
N VAL A 446 27.79 1.27 6.00
CA VAL A 446 27.32 0.04 6.68
C VAL A 446 25.93 0.26 7.29
N SER A 447 25.68 1.42 7.91
CA SER A 447 24.34 1.77 8.42
C SER A 447 23.31 1.84 7.29
N LEU A 448 23.67 2.48 6.18
CA LEU A 448 22.76 2.61 5.04
C LEU A 448 22.45 1.24 4.40
N GLY A 449 23.44 0.35 4.28
CA GLY A 449 23.24 -1.01 3.80
C GLY A 449 22.28 -1.82 4.69
N ALA A 450 22.45 -1.77 6.02
CA ALA A 450 21.56 -2.41 6.98
C ALA A 450 20.12 -1.85 6.91
N ARG A 451 19.97 -0.54 6.71
CA ARG A 451 18.65 0.11 6.54
C ARG A 451 17.97 -0.27 5.22
N ILE A 452 18.72 -0.33 4.11
CA ILE A 452 18.19 -0.81 2.82
C ILE A 452 17.78 -2.27 2.95
N GLN A 453 18.60 -3.13 3.55
CA GLN A 453 18.25 -4.54 3.75
C GLN A 453 17.03 -4.71 4.69
N ALA A 454 16.85 -3.84 5.69
CA ALA A 454 15.66 -3.82 6.52
C ALA A 454 14.42 -3.32 5.76
N GLU A 455 14.53 -2.29 4.92
CA GLU A 455 13.48 -1.83 4.00
C GLU A 455 13.10 -2.94 3.00
N GLU A 456 14.08 -3.62 2.41
CA GLU A 456 13.89 -4.78 1.52
C GLU A 456 13.26 -5.98 2.23
N THR A 457 13.65 -6.32 3.47
CA THR A 457 13.03 -7.41 4.24
C THR A 457 11.56 -7.10 4.54
N VAL A 458 11.28 -5.85 4.91
CA VAL A 458 9.92 -5.32 5.17
C VAL A 458 9.07 -5.25 3.89
N LEU A 459 9.68 -5.26 2.69
CA LEU A 459 9.01 -5.37 1.39
C LEU A 459 8.94 -6.84 0.89
N GLY A 460 9.91 -7.67 1.27
CA GLY A 460 10.08 -9.07 0.85
C GLY A 460 9.02 -10.03 1.39
N ASP A 461 8.44 -9.70 2.55
CA ASP A 461 7.21 -10.31 3.11
C ASP A 461 6.01 -10.29 2.13
N CYS A 462 6.09 -9.54 1.00
CA CYS A 462 5.07 -9.49 -0.06
C CYS A 462 5.43 -10.30 -1.34
N SER A 463 6.50 -11.10 -1.34
CA SER A 463 6.90 -11.93 -2.48
C SER A 463 6.26 -13.33 -2.49
N TYR A 464 6.26 -14.00 -3.64
CA TYR A 464 5.60 -15.31 -3.83
C TYR A 464 6.26 -16.42 -2.98
N SER A 465 5.49 -17.04 -2.09
CA SER A 465 5.80 -18.37 -1.59
C SER A 465 5.59 -19.40 -2.71
N GLU A 466 6.66 -20.06 -3.16
CA GLU A 466 6.52 -21.20 -4.08
C GLU A 466 5.67 -22.32 -3.45
N PRO A 467 4.82 -23.01 -4.23
CA PRO A 467 4.12 -24.18 -3.75
C PRO A 467 5.14 -25.29 -3.45
N LEU A 468 5.18 -25.76 -2.20
CA LEU A 468 6.07 -26.84 -1.76
C LEU A 468 5.83 -28.13 -2.57
N GLY A 469 6.67 -28.35 -3.58
CA GLY A 469 6.68 -29.58 -4.36
C GLY A 469 7.04 -30.78 -3.49
N LEU A 470 6.32 -31.89 -3.66
CA LEU A 470 6.55 -33.12 -2.89
C LEU A 470 7.83 -33.82 -3.40
N GLY A 471 8.98 -33.38 -2.88
CA GLY A 471 10.29 -33.88 -3.29
C GLY A 471 10.56 -35.30 -2.82
N SER A 472 10.49 -36.27 -3.74
CA SER A 472 11.05 -37.61 -3.52
C SER A 472 12.58 -37.55 -3.51
N PRO A 473 13.29 -38.22 -2.59
CA PRO A 473 14.73 -38.06 -2.43
C PRO A 473 15.53 -38.70 -3.57
N VAL A 474 16.45 -37.94 -4.16
CA VAL A 474 17.45 -38.44 -5.12
C VAL A 474 18.81 -38.48 -4.44
N THR A 475 19.36 -39.68 -4.30
CA THR A 475 20.69 -39.93 -3.73
C THR A 475 21.78 -39.35 -4.64
N GLN A 476 22.76 -38.64 -4.06
CA GLN A 476 23.92 -38.14 -4.81
C GLN A 476 24.81 -39.31 -5.29
N ALA A 477 25.24 -39.25 -6.55
CA ALA A 477 26.22 -40.18 -7.10
C ALA A 477 27.65 -39.70 -6.81
N LEU A 478 28.48 -40.60 -6.28
CA LEU A 478 29.94 -40.46 -6.26
C LEU A 478 30.55 -41.61 -7.06
N LEU A 479 31.53 -41.29 -7.91
CA LEU A 479 32.16 -42.24 -8.82
C LEU A 479 33.36 -42.97 -8.18
N PRO A 480 33.78 -44.15 -8.70
CA PRO A 480 34.28 -45.23 -7.86
C PRO A 480 35.80 -45.42 -7.87
N VAL A 481 36.31 -46.09 -6.84
CA VAL A 481 37.53 -46.92 -6.88
C VAL A 481 37.30 -48.20 -6.05
N GLU A 482 37.65 -49.35 -6.62
CA GLU A 482 37.74 -50.70 -6.02
C GLU A 482 38.73 -50.74 -4.81
N PRO A 483 38.61 -51.64 -3.80
CA PRO A 483 38.75 -53.08 -4.07
C PRO A 483 38.00 -54.13 -3.19
N ALA A 484 37.71 -55.27 -3.82
CA ALA A 484 37.94 -56.64 -3.33
C ALA A 484 37.38 -57.11 -1.96
N GLY A 485 36.18 -57.72 -1.99
CA GLY A 485 36.05 -59.19 -1.88
C GLY A 485 36.18 -59.92 -0.52
N ARG A 486 35.13 -60.72 -0.22
CA ARG A 486 35.04 -61.81 0.78
C ARG A 486 34.94 -61.38 2.26
N ASP A 487 34.34 -62.14 3.18
CA ASP A 487 33.73 -63.49 3.12
C ASP A 487 32.29 -63.52 3.71
N ALA A 488 31.62 -64.67 3.64
CA ALA A 488 30.27 -64.88 4.18
C ALA A 488 30.25 -65.47 5.60
N VAL A 489 29.08 -65.46 6.28
CA VAL A 489 28.56 -66.55 7.12
C VAL A 489 27.04 -66.33 7.37
N ALA A 490 26.33 -67.40 7.76
CA ALA A 490 24.87 -67.53 7.67
C ALA A 490 24.05 -67.16 8.94
N TYR A 491 22.73 -67.04 8.70
CA TYR A 491 21.58 -67.53 9.49
C TYR A 491 21.84 -68.55 10.64
N PRO A 492 20.92 -68.77 11.61
CA PRO A 492 19.47 -68.46 11.62
C PRO A 492 19.05 -67.72 12.94
N ALA A 493 17.80 -67.63 13.43
CA ALA A 493 16.50 -68.20 13.07
C ALA A 493 15.32 -67.31 13.54
N ALA A 494 14.11 -67.57 13.05
CA ALA A 494 12.84 -67.28 13.73
C ALA A 494 11.78 -68.31 13.31
N ILE A 495 11.04 -68.90 14.27
CA ILE A 495 9.94 -69.85 14.04
C ILE A 495 9.11 -70.03 15.33
N CYS A 496 7.82 -69.64 15.22
CA CYS A 496 6.64 -70.38 15.69
C CYS A 496 6.22 -70.34 17.19
N GLU A 497 4.95 -70.55 17.56
CA GLU A 497 3.65 -70.79 16.85
C GLU A 497 2.50 -70.23 17.77
N GLU A 498 1.17 -70.31 17.55
CA GLU A 498 0.28 -71.18 16.74
C GLU A 498 -1.13 -70.53 16.56
N SER A 499 -1.92 -71.03 15.58
CA SER A 499 -3.39 -71.31 15.58
C SER A 499 -4.47 -70.44 16.29
N SER A 500 -5.75 -70.34 15.83
CA SER A 500 -6.41 -70.72 14.55
C SER A 500 -7.88 -70.22 14.38
N LEU A 501 -8.23 -69.86 13.12
CA LEU A 501 -9.41 -70.18 12.27
C LEU A 501 -10.88 -70.33 12.77
N ILE A 502 -11.82 -69.83 11.93
CA ILE A 502 -13.08 -70.45 11.39
C ILE A 502 -13.79 -69.41 10.46
N ILE A 503 -13.80 -69.53 9.11
CA ILE A 503 -14.79 -70.19 8.21
C ILE A 503 -16.18 -69.50 8.24
N SER A 504 -16.85 -69.00 7.17
CA SER A 504 -16.61 -68.90 5.68
C SER A 504 -17.47 -67.71 5.09
N ARG A 505 -17.98 -67.54 3.83
CA ARG A 505 -18.27 -68.40 2.63
C ARG A 505 -18.47 -67.58 1.29
N THR A 506 -19.41 -68.02 0.43
CA THR A 506 -19.81 -67.70 -0.98
C THR A 506 -20.98 -66.68 -1.12
N SER A 507 -21.39 -66.08 -2.26
CA SER A 507 -20.91 -65.95 -3.68
C SER A 507 -21.78 -64.93 -4.50
N GLU A 508 -21.41 -64.63 -5.76
CA GLU A 508 -22.18 -63.90 -6.83
C GLU A 508 -22.46 -62.39 -6.56
N ASP A 509 -22.46 -61.44 -7.50
CA ASP A 509 -22.16 -61.35 -8.96
C ASP A 509 -21.60 -59.92 -9.24
N GLY A 510 -21.18 -59.40 -10.40
CA GLY A 510 -21.05 -59.84 -11.80
C GLY A 510 -20.51 -58.63 -12.62
N ARG A 511 -19.53 -58.82 -13.52
CA ARG A 511 -18.63 -57.72 -14.01
C ARG A 511 -19.20 -56.73 -15.05
N LEU A 512 -18.49 -55.61 -15.20
CA LEU A 512 -18.47 -54.75 -16.40
C LEU A 512 -18.37 -55.57 -17.71
N TYR A 513 -18.87 -55.00 -18.82
CA TYR A 513 -18.10 -54.93 -20.07
C TYR A 513 -18.50 -53.72 -20.94
N SER A 514 -17.54 -53.22 -21.72
CA SER A 514 -17.77 -52.29 -22.83
C SER A 514 -17.63 -53.02 -24.17
N SER A 515 -18.37 -52.58 -25.18
CA SER A 515 -18.13 -52.98 -26.58
C SER A 515 -18.63 -51.92 -27.56
N THR A 516 -17.90 -51.75 -28.66
CA THR A 516 -18.15 -50.74 -29.69
C THR A 516 -18.79 -51.38 -30.92
N SER A 517 -19.86 -50.77 -31.46
CA SER A 517 -20.31 -51.05 -32.83
C SER A 517 -21.10 -49.89 -33.45
N GLN A 518 -20.65 -49.47 -34.64
CA GLN A 518 -21.45 -48.87 -35.71
C GLN A 518 -21.60 -49.95 -36.82
N PRO A 519 -22.20 -49.71 -38.01
CA PRO A 519 -23.10 -48.63 -38.45
C PRO A 519 -24.40 -49.15 -39.12
N THR A 520 -25.36 -48.27 -39.40
CA THR A 520 -26.09 -48.26 -40.70
C THR A 520 -26.78 -46.92 -40.96
N ALA A 521 -27.14 -46.66 -42.23
CA ALA A 521 -27.80 -45.43 -42.73
C ALA A 521 -29.08 -45.79 -43.52
N ILE A 522 -29.53 -44.93 -44.47
CA ILE A 522 -30.78 -44.94 -45.30
C ILE A 522 -31.84 -43.96 -44.71
N HIS A 523 -32.58 -43.07 -45.42
CA HIS A 523 -32.56 -42.46 -46.79
C HIS A 523 -33.67 -41.37 -46.81
N LEU A 524 -33.86 -40.45 -47.78
CA LEU A 524 -33.05 -39.72 -48.78
C LEU A 524 -33.97 -38.61 -49.37
N CYS A 525 -33.43 -37.53 -49.96
CA CYS A 525 -33.94 -36.87 -51.19
C CYS A 525 -33.12 -35.61 -51.58
N GLU A 526 -32.99 -35.36 -52.88
CA GLU A 526 -32.35 -34.17 -53.49
C GLU A 526 -33.37 -33.01 -53.66
N ASP A 527 -33.10 -31.81 -54.21
CA ASP A 527 -32.03 -31.26 -55.08
C ASP A 527 -31.94 -29.72 -54.88
N GLY A 528 -31.03 -28.97 -55.54
CA GLY A 528 -31.27 -27.52 -55.76
C GLY A 528 -30.12 -26.50 -55.74
N SER A 529 -28.84 -26.88 -55.86
CA SER A 529 -27.75 -26.04 -56.43
C SER A 529 -27.67 -24.50 -56.14
N ARG A 530 -26.72 -24.04 -55.28
CA ARG A 530 -25.60 -23.11 -55.61
C ARG A 530 -24.96 -22.35 -54.41
N LEU A 531 -23.63 -22.41 -54.36
CA LEU A 531 -22.65 -21.41 -53.89
C LEU A 531 -23.09 -20.30 -52.89
N LEU A 532 -22.57 -20.38 -51.65
CA LEU A 532 -21.91 -19.24 -50.98
C LEU A 532 -21.03 -19.74 -49.80
N SER A 533 -20.23 -18.84 -49.20
CA SER A 533 -19.12 -19.18 -48.32
C SER A 533 -19.51 -19.63 -46.90
N LYS A 534 -18.72 -20.55 -46.33
CA LYS A 534 -18.79 -20.89 -44.89
C LYS A 534 -18.31 -19.71 -44.04
N GLY A 535 -19.25 -18.99 -43.43
CA GLY A 535 -18.94 -18.09 -42.30
C GLY A 535 -18.60 -18.91 -41.04
N SER A 536 -17.33 -19.28 -40.87
CA SER A 536 -16.85 -19.81 -39.58
C SER A 536 -16.69 -18.66 -38.60
N ALA A 537 -17.73 -18.43 -37.79
CA ALA A 537 -17.68 -17.45 -36.70
C ALA A 537 -16.74 -17.94 -35.59
N HIS A 538 -15.44 -17.68 -35.73
CA HIS A 538 -14.50 -17.80 -34.61
C HIS A 538 -14.90 -16.78 -33.55
N GLN A 539 -15.57 -17.26 -32.51
CA GLN A 539 -15.81 -16.47 -31.30
C GLN A 539 -14.46 -16.18 -30.65
N GLU A 540 -14.06 -14.91 -30.64
CA GLU A 540 -12.98 -14.45 -29.77
C GLU A 540 -13.33 -14.80 -28.31
N PRO A 541 -12.36 -15.25 -27.49
CA PRO A 541 -12.60 -15.44 -26.07
C PRO A 541 -12.87 -14.07 -25.42
N THR A 542 -14.15 -13.76 -25.17
CA THR A 542 -14.58 -12.46 -24.64
C THR A 542 -13.90 -12.18 -23.30
N ARG A 543 -12.85 -11.34 -23.32
CA ARG A 543 -12.09 -10.95 -22.13
C ARG A 543 -13.03 -10.35 -21.08
N SER A 544 -13.20 -11.05 -19.96
CA SER A 544 -13.94 -10.56 -18.80
C SER A 544 -13.01 -9.81 -17.84
N PHE A 545 -13.52 -8.73 -17.25
CA PHE A 545 -12.79 -7.91 -16.30
C PHE A 545 -13.24 -8.19 -14.87
N HIS A 546 -12.33 -8.13 -13.90
CA HIS A 546 -12.70 -8.18 -12.49
C HIS A 546 -13.20 -6.79 -12.04
N PRO A 547 -14.45 -6.67 -11.52
CA PRO A 547 -14.91 -5.44 -10.91
C PRO A 547 -14.23 -5.24 -9.55
N GLN A 548 -14.15 -4.00 -9.08
CA GLN A 548 -13.85 -3.77 -7.66
C GLN A 548 -15.01 -4.27 -6.80
N VAL A 549 -14.68 -4.78 -5.62
CA VAL A 549 -15.63 -5.31 -4.63
C VAL A 549 -15.33 -4.68 -3.28
N ARG A 550 -16.37 -4.18 -2.61
CA ARG A 550 -16.31 -3.76 -1.21
C ARG A 550 -17.13 -4.72 -0.35
N TRP A 551 -16.69 -4.99 0.87
CA TRP A 551 -17.43 -5.87 1.79
C TRP A 551 -17.42 -5.34 3.22
N TYR A 552 -18.52 -5.55 3.95
CA TYR A 552 -18.58 -5.40 5.39
C TYR A 552 -19.40 -6.55 5.99
N GLN A 553 -19.47 -6.63 7.33
CA GLN A 553 -20.09 -7.77 7.99
C GLN A 553 -20.66 -7.43 9.37
N THR A 554 -21.67 -8.19 9.76
CA THR A 554 -22.22 -8.27 11.11
C THR A 554 -21.84 -9.61 11.74
N ARG A 555 -22.49 -10.01 12.85
CA ARG A 555 -22.34 -11.37 13.39
C ARG A 555 -22.90 -12.45 12.45
N ASP A 556 -23.97 -12.13 11.72
CA ASP A 556 -24.80 -13.11 11.00
C ASP A 556 -24.66 -13.10 9.49
N PHE A 557 -24.28 -11.95 8.91
CA PHE A 557 -24.17 -11.81 7.46
C PHE A 557 -22.91 -11.04 7.02
N VAL A 558 -22.62 -11.15 5.73
CA VAL A 558 -21.61 -10.38 5.00
C VAL A 558 -22.32 -9.65 3.86
N MET A 559 -22.16 -8.34 3.79
CA MET A 559 -22.66 -7.52 2.69
C MET A 559 -21.51 -7.26 1.71
N VAL A 560 -21.77 -7.39 0.42
CA VAL A 560 -20.75 -7.35 -0.62
C VAL A 560 -21.25 -6.49 -1.79
N THR A 561 -20.71 -5.27 -1.91
CA THR A 561 -21.06 -4.32 -2.97
C THR A 561 -20.09 -4.47 -4.13
N VAL A 562 -20.60 -4.85 -5.30
CA VAL A 562 -19.83 -4.90 -6.55
C VAL A 562 -19.83 -3.49 -7.15
N LYS A 563 -18.66 -2.89 -7.32
CA LYS A 563 -18.51 -1.52 -7.83
C LYS A 563 -18.62 -1.48 -9.35
N LEU A 564 -19.87 -1.63 -9.82
CA LEU A 564 -20.31 -1.46 -11.20
C LEU A 564 -21.59 -0.61 -11.19
N LEU A 565 -21.56 0.52 -11.91
CA LEU A 565 -22.72 1.40 -12.05
C LEU A 565 -23.63 0.91 -13.19
N ASN A 566 -24.91 0.69 -12.90
CA ASN A 566 -25.95 0.25 -13.84
C ASN A 566 -25.54 -0.94 -14.76
N PRO A 567 -25.12 -2.10 -14.22
CA PRO A 567 -24.80 -3.25 -15.06
C PRO A 567 -26.04 -3.94 -15.65
N GLU A 568 -25.92 -4.33 -16.91
CA GLU A 568 -26.81 -5.18 -17.69
C GLU A 568 -26.39 -6.67 -17.55
N ASP A 569 -27.13 -7.60 -18.17
CA ASP A 569 -26.79 -9.05 -18.24
C ASP A 569 -26.39 -9.70 -16.90
N GLN A 570 -26.96 -9.25 -15.78
CA GLN A 570 -26.50 -9.63 -14.44
C GLN A 570 -26.84 -11.09 -14.07
N SER A 571 -25.90 -11.78 -13.42
CA SER A 571 -26.14 -13.05 -12.74
C SER A 571 -25.32 -13.17 -11.46
N CYS A 572 -25.84 -13.87 -10.47
CA CYS A 572 -25.11 -14.22 -9.25
C CYS A 572 -25.45 -15.65 -8.82
N HIS A 573 -24.43 -16.40 -8.42
CA HIS A 573 -24.54 -17.79 -7.98
C HIS A 573 -23.82 -17.98 -6.65
N PHE A 574 -24.54 -18.45 -5.63
CA PHE A 574 -24.03 -18.70 -4.29
C PHE A 574 -23.71 -20.19 -4.12
N TYR A 575 -22.57 -20.49 -3.53
CA TYR A 575 -22.12 -21.82 -3.13
C TYR A 575 -21.69 -21.79 -1.66
N PRO A 576 -21.59 -22.93 -0.96
CA PRO A 576 -21.29 -22.94 0.48
C PRO A 576 -20.00 -22.20 0.87
N ASP A 577 -18.98 -22.16 0.01
CA ASP A 577 -17.67 -21.57 0.27
C ASP A 577 -17.23 -20.53 -0.78
N ARG A 578 -18.12 -20.11 -1.68
CA ARG A 578 -17.80 -19.29 -2.86
C ARG A 578 -19.03 -18.52 -3.35
N VAL A 579 -18.83 -17.32 -3.89
CA VAL A 579 -19.87 -16.61 -4.66
C VAL A 579 -19.31 -16.13 -5.99
N VAL A 580 -20.10 -16.27 -7.05
CA VAL A 580 -19.73 -15.88 -8.43
C VAL A 580 -20.76 -14.88 -8.94
N TYR A 581 -20.30 -13.68 -9.30
CA TYR A 581 -21.12 -12.63 -9.90
C TYR A 581 -20.64 -12.32 -11.32
N SER A 582 -21.56 -12.05 -12.24
CA SER A 582 -21.24 -11.55 -13.58
C SER A 582 -22.25 -10.50 -14.07
N GLY A 583 -21.84 -9.67 -15.02
CA GLY A 583 -22.69 -8.67 -15.65
C GLY A 583 -21.96 -7.90 -16.75
N ARG A 584 -22.63 -6.96 -17.41
CA ARG A 584 -22.07 -6.11 -18.46
C ARG A 584 -22.21 -4.63 -18.08
N ALA A 585 -21.16 -3.85 -18.19
CA ALA A 585 -21.22 -2.39 -17.98
C ALA A 585 -20.35 -1.67 -19.01
N ASN A 586 -20.85 -0.58 -19.58
CA ASN A 586 -20.16 0.22 -20.62
C ASN A 586 -19.60 -0.66 -21.77
N GLY A 587 -20.42 -1.62 -22.24
CA GLY A 587 -20.06 -2.57 -23.30
C GLY A 587 -19.08 -3.69 -22.90
N ARG A 588 -18.54 -3.68 -21.67
CA ARG A 588 -17.55 -4.68 -21.19
C ARG A 588 -18.21 -5.72 -20.30
N LYS A 589 -17.80 -6.99 -20.43
CA LYS A 589 -18.22 -8.08 -19.54
C LYS A 589 -17.36 -8.09 -18.28
N TYR A 590 -18.00 -8.16 -17.12
CA TYR A 590 -17.37 -8.26 -15.81
C TYR A 590 -17.68 -9.62 -15.16
N TRP A 591 -16.72 -10.12 -14.40
CA TRP A 591 -16.82 -11.40 -13.68
C TRP A 591 -16.01 -11.34 -12.38
N ALA A 592 -16.69 -11.54 -11.26
CA ALA A 592 -16.11 -11.63 -9.93
C ALA A 592 -16.28 -13.05 -9.41
N ASP A 593 -15.17 -13.66 -9.01
CA ASP A 593 -15.13 -14.99 -8.41
C ASP A 593 -14.48 -14.87 -7.03
N LEU A 594 -15.23 -15.26 -6.01
CA LEU A 594 -15.02 -14.86 -4.63
C LEU A 594 -15.11 -16.08 -3.72
N GLU A 595 -13.99 -16.81 -3.62
CA GLU A 595 -13.78 -17.83 -2.59
C GLU A 595 -13.86 -17.17 -1.20
N LEU A 596 -14.66 -17.71 -0.29
CA LEU A 596 -15.01 -17.11 1.00
C LEU A 596 -14.17 -17.72 2.15
N GLN A 597 -13.80 -16.91 3.16
CA GLN A 597 -13.02 -17.40 4.31
C GLN A 597 -13.72 -18.56 5.02
N ALA A 598 -15.04 -18.45 5.23
CA ALA A 598 -15.85 -19.43 5.92
C ALA A 598 -17.20 -19.64 5.21
N SER A 599 -17.92 -20.70 5.61
CA SER A 599 -19.09 -21.15 4.88
C SER A 599 -20.33 -20.27 5.05
N ILE A 600 -21.19 -20.25 4.03
CA ILE A 600 -22.46 -19.51 3.95
C ILE A 600 -23.65 -20.45 3.68
N HIS A 601 -24.83 -20.05 4.15
CA HIS A 601 -26.11 -20.67 3.77
C HIS A 601 -26.51 -20.18 2.37
N ALA A 602 -25.98 -20.81 1.32
CA ALA A 602 -26.18 -20.38 -0.07
C ALA A 602 -27.66 -20.17 -0.46
N GLU A 603 -28.57 -21.03 0.02
CA GLU A 603 -30.03 -20.92 -0.18
C GLU A 603 -30.67 -19.70 0.50
N SER A 604 -30.01 -19.13 1.50
CA SER A 604 -30.45 -17.93 2.24
C SER A 604 -29.71 -16.67 1.79
N CYS A 605 -28.81 -16.77 0.81
CA CYS A 605 -28.09 -15.64 0.24
C CYS A 605 -28.89 -15.02 -0.91
N CYS A 606 -28.83 -13.69 -1.04
CA CYS A 606 -29.54 -12.95 -2.07
C CYS A 606 -28.69 -11.78 -2.59
N TRP A 607 -29.16 -11.11 -3.64
CA TRP A 607 -28.57 -9.87 -4.13
C TRP A 607 -29.65 -8.96 -4.70
N GLU A 608 -29.38 -7.67 -4.67
CA GLU A 608 -30.28 -6.61 -5.13
C GLU A 608 -29.47 -5.45 -5.74
N MET A 609 -30.17 -4.49 -6.36
CA MET A 609 -29.56 -3.24 -6.84
C MET A 609 -29.84 -2.13 -5.83
N SER A 610 -28.79 -1.52 -5.29
CA SER A 610 -28.88 -0.39 -4.36
C SER A 610 -27.95 0.74 -4.79
N CYS A 611 -28.44 1.98 -4.80
CA CYS A 611 -27.70 3.16 -5.29
C CYS A 611 -27.03 2.96 -6.67
N ASN A 612 -27.72 2.24 -7.58
CA ASN A 612 -27.26 1.86 -8.92
C ASN A 612 -26.05 0.89 -8.97
N GLU A 613 -25.71 0.22 -7.87
CA GLU A 613 -24.68 -0.83 -7.77
C GLU A 613 -25.28 -2.18 -7.30
N PRO A 614 -24.76 -3.34 -7.75
CA PRO A 614 -25.15 -4.64 -7.20
C PRO A 614 -24.64 -4.85 -5.76
N VAL A 615 -25.53 -5.22 -4.86
CA VAL A 615 -25.23 -5.54 -3.45
C VAL A 615 -25.70 -6.95 -3.15
N LEU A 616 -24.78 -7.81 -2.71
CA LEU A 616 -25.01 -9.21 -2.36
C LEU A 616 -25.04 -9.33 -0.83
N LYS A 617 -26.02 -10.06 -0.29
CA LYS A 617 -26.15 -10.39 1.13
C LYS A 617 -25.89 -11.88 1.34
N LEU A 618 -24.76 -12.21 1.97
CA LEU A 618 -24.34 -13.58 2.25
C LEU A 618 -24.65 -13.92 3.73
N VAL A 619 -25.45 -14.95 3.98
CA VAL A 619 -25.79 -15.40 5.34
C VAL A 619 -24.76 -16.43 5.81
N LYS A 620 -24.12 -16.20 6.96
CA LYS A 620 -23.03 -17.06 7.48
C LYS A 620 -23.58 -18.38 8.03
N GLN A 621 -22.90 -19.49 7.74
CA GLN A 621 -23.25 -20.81 8.33
C GLN A 621 -22.83 -20.93 9.80
N LYS A 622 -21.87 -20.11 10.24
CA LYS A 622 -21.45 -19.98 11.63
C LYS A 622 -21.38 -18.50 12.00
N GLN A 623 -22.16 -18.11 13.00
CA GLN A 623 -22.16 -16.74 13.54
C GLN A 623 -20.76 -16.36 14.05
N GLY A 624 -20.36 -15.12 13.81
CA GLY A 624 -19.07 -14.58 14.20
C GLY A 624 -18.40 -13.75 13.11
N TYR A 625 -17.35 -13.02 13.49
CA TYR A 625 -16.62 -12.14 12.59
C TYR A 625 -15.53 -12.90 11.81
N TRP A 626 -15.48 -12.66 10.50
CA TRP A 626 -14.41 -13.13 9.63
C TRP A 626 -13.22 -12.16 9.70
N GLU A 627 -12.00 -12.68 9.62
CA GLU A 627 -10.77 -11.88 9.65
C GLU A 627 -10.44 -11.28 8.28
N ARG A 628 -10.97 -11.91 7.22
CA ARG A 628 -10.80 -11.55 5.81
C ARG A 628 -12.01 -12.04 5.02
N PHE A 629 -12.31 -11.41 3.89
CA PHE A 629 -13.41 -11.87 3.03
C PHE A 629 -13.11 -13.22 2.39
N SER A 630 -11.90 -13.32 1.81
CA SER A 630 -11.49 -14.45 0.97
C SER A 630 -10.33 -15.24 1.55
N ARG A 631 -10.24 -16.51 1.17
CA ARG A 631 -9.11 -17.39 1.53
C ARG A 631 -7.81 -16.91 0.90
N ASN A 632 -7.87 -16.53 -0.37
CA ASN A 632 -6.75 -15.99 -1.13
C ASN A 632 -6.81 -14.44 -1.19
N LYS A 633 -5.64 -13.78 -1.27
CA LYS A 633 -5.53 -12.30 -1.29
C LYS A 633 -5.96 -11.77 -2.66
N ASN A 634 -7.22 -11.37 -2.79
CA ASN A 634 -7.78 -10.80 -4.02
C ASN A 634 -7.60 -9.27 -4.05
N ILE A 635 -6.80 -8.76 -4.99
CA ILE A 635 -6.48 -7.33 -5.13
C ILE A 635 -7.67 -6.44 -5.52
N PHE A 636 -8.78 -7.04 -5.97
CA PHE A 636 -10.00 -6.32 -6.32
C PHE A 636 -11.00 -6.23 -5.16
N VAL A 637 -10.74 -6.91 -4.04
CA VAL A 637 -11.60 -6.91 -2.84
C VAL A 637 -11.01 -5.99 -1.76
N SER A 638 -11.86 -5.14 -1.18
CA SER A 638 -11.50 -4.19 -0.11
C SER A 638 -12.59 -4.13 0.97
N TYR A 639 -12.24 -3.84 2.22
CA TYR A 639 -13.24 -3.66 3.28
C TYR A 639 -13.99 -2.32 3.10
N ASP A 640 -15.30 -2.30 3.30
CA ASP A 640 -16.09 -1.06 3.24
C ASP A 640 -16.05 -0.32 4.57
N THR A 641 -15.29 0.78 4.62
CA THR A 641 -15.15 1.62 5.80
C THR A 641 -16.35 2.55 6.04
N GLN A 642 -17.28 2.65 5.08
CA GLN A 642 -18.44 3.54 5.19
C GLN A 642 -19.59 2.89 5.98
N HIS A 643 -19.72 1.56 5.91
CA HIS A 643 -20.72 0.78 6.64
C HIS A 643 -20.17 0.27 7.99
N PHE A 644 -19.80 1.19 8.89
CA PHE A 644 -19.45 0.84 10.27
C PHE A 644 -20.70 0.90 11.17
N GLU A 645 -21.33 -0.25 11.37
CA GLU A 645 -22.57 -0.35 12.15
C GLU A 645 -22.35 -0.02 13.65
N LYS A 646 -23.24 0.82 14.20
CA LYS A 646 -23.41 1.03 15.64
C LYS A 646 -24.22 -0.14 16.24
N GLU A 647 -23.65 -1.34 16.29
CA GLU A 647 -24.36 -2.52 16.82
C GLU A 647 -24.46 -2.46 18.37
N GLU A 648 -25.63 -2.02 18.83
CA GLU A 648 -26.35 -2.36 20.06
C GLU A 648 -25.58 -2.59 21.37
N ALA A 649 -25.76 -1.65 22.31
CA ALA A 649 -25.47 -1.87 23.72
C ALA A 649 -26.45 -2.90 24.31
N ILE A 650 -25.93 -4.00 24.85
CA ILE A 650 -26.72 -4.96 25.64
C ILE A 650 -27.32 -4.21 26.84
N ALA A 651 -28.64 -4.26 26.98
CA ALA A 651 -29.40 -3.32 27.80
C ALA A 651 -29.19 -3.49 29.32
N LEU A 652 -28.79 -2.39 29.97
CA LEU A 652 -29.05 -2.12 31.39
C LEU A 652 -29.61 -0.71 31.55
N ASN A 653 -30.96 -0.64 31.60
CA ASN A 653 -31.85 0.47 31.97
C ASN A 653 -31.21 1.84 32.34
N GLY A 654 -31.38 2.87 31.50
CA GLY A 654 -30.74 4.18 31.73
C GLY A 654 -31.45 5.50 31.31
N ARG A 655 -32.66 5.46 30.73
CA ARG A 655 -33.43 6.61 30.18
C ARG A 655 -32.86 7.30 28.93
N TRP A 656 -33.79 7.56 28.02
CA TRP A 656 -33.62 8.28 26.76
C TRP A 656 -33.26 9.76 26.95
N PHE A 657 -32.48 10.29 26.00
CA PHE A 657 -32.74 11.62 25.43
C PHE A 657 -32.60 11.54 23.91
N VAL A 658 -33.41 12.32 23.21
CA VAL A 658 -33.40 12.46 21.74
C VAL A 658 -33.14 13.94 21.47
N GLU A 659 -32.21 14.23 20.56
CA GLU A 659 -32.14 15.53 19.88
C GLU A 659 -31.61 15.30 18.45
N GLU A 660 -31.89 16.23 17.55
CA GLU A 660 -32.21 15.89 16.16
C GLU A 660 -31.03 15.91 15.18
N THR A 661 -31.30 15.34 14.00
CA THR A 661 -30.42 15.28 12.83
C THR A 661 -29.94 16.64 12.35
N GLY A 662 -28.63 16.82 12.28
CA GLY A 662 -27.99 17.77 11.36
C GLY A 662 -27.24 16.98 10.29
N GLU A 663 -27.81 16.88 9.09
CA GLU A 663 -27.13 16.32 7.94
C GLU A 663 -26.08 17.30 7.43
N ASP A 664 -24.85 16.84 7.18
CA ASP A 664 -24.24 17.04 5.87
C ASP A 664 -23.04 16.10 5.64
N ASN A 665 -22.77 15.79 4.38
CA ASN A 665 -21.57 15.05 3.97
C ASN A 665 -20.40 16.02 3.70
N TRP A 666 -19.32 15.48 3.10
CA TRP A 666 -18.67 15.98 1.86
C TRP A 666 -17.15 15.75 1.94
N TYR A 667 -16.65 14.84 1.11
CA TYR A 667 -15.21 14.77 0.79
C TYR A 667 -14.85 15.97 -0.11
N MET A 668 -13.67 16.54 0.10
CA MET A 668 -13.07 17.50 -0.84
C MET A 668 -11.68 17.03 -1.26
N ASN A 669 -11.58 16.56 -2.51
CA ASN A 669 -10.30 16.48 -3.23
C ASN A 669 -9.97 17.87 -3.76
N SER A 670 -8.77 18.37 -3.52
CA SER A 670 -8.33 19.70 -3.96
C SER A 670 -7.53 19.64 -5.26
N ASP A 671 -8.18 19.33 -6.39
CA ASP A 671 -7.63 19.56 -7.73
C ASP A 671 -8.18 20.90 -8.26
N SER A 672 -7.35 21.94 -8.29
CA SER A 672 -7.73 23.28 -8.74
C SER A 672 -7.17 23.60 -10.13
N THR A 673 -7.97 23.35 -11.18
CA THR A 673 -7.70 23.87 -12.53
C THR A 673 -8.48 25.17 -12.75
N SER A 674 -7.76 26.29 -12.78
CA SER A 674 -8.33 27.59 -13.14
C SER A 674 -8.29 27.80 -14.66
N GLU A 675 -9.43 27.67 -15.31
CA GLU A 675 -9.67 28.25 -16.64
C GLU A 675 -10.33 29.64 -16.45
N SER A 676 -10.00 30.59 -17.32
CA SER A 676 -10.58 31.93 -17.34
C SER A 676 -10.49 32.49 -18.76
N ASP A 677 -11.61 32.98 -19.28
CA ASP A 677 -11.68 33.95 -20.38
C ASP A 677 -11.41 35.37 -19.87
#